data_AF-A0A853FNH8-F1
#
_entry.id   AF-A0A853FNH8-F1
#
_cell.length_a   1.000
_cell.length_b   1.000
_cell.length_c   1.000
_cell.angle_alpha   90.00
_cell.angle_beta   90.00
_cell.angle_gamma   90.00
#
_symmetry.space_group_name_H-M   'P 1'
#
loop_
_entity.id
_entity.type
_entity.pdbx_description
1 polymer ?
#
loop_
_entity_poly.entity_id
_entity_poly.type
_entity_poly.pdbx_seq_one_letter_code
_entity_poly.pdbx_strand_id
1 'polypeptide(L)'
;MSRISRSRASLMFGGASAALAAMLLASPASAQSSTDQITGARVVASHQRSDHAQAVADTSGLNIMVAAPPVETSDLALRGNAVSAEVRANRSDSVLTTEPLDVAEYGWPTLLTTGNGGVAADGTALIVTTQRSVASPVTARGIDNVVAISTDTTRDSHVAVSDNTLETLALGNDASAALSLTDVPEPLAGGILGYQSNDRRSSVTSTNTAAVRVGTGASTGSDITMSGNLVRALGYGNAFSSDFTATGAAALGDRDGRPASQVASSADGDATVSATFATLSHQEQGGTVSVHAGDALGSDPFHLVVFGGLAGSAALHDGDALVAGGYGNQSRNAMDLQVGMVSGSGPVANITNLQRAADSSISAETLGGIRTNVLGEVDGSRLSLSRNAVRTVAVANLAEGNQLNVEANGIDTMGGLETGPVGTASVGNDNSISTTAAFSVQNVQDIGEAKVGAASTSALKLGVLGPVEQSSLSADGNNVSVAATGNAATNGLSLKAPMLRTSADLNNVQAANGTVRVQAGDAVTPLGVVLALSGTVRGSDLSVRDNDLAGTATANSASNAMTIEGATLANGSGHGEAISGPLADGYGAAADFALANSQKLGLSGSPEDAVAVSSTVIGRFGMLGDSRTYASSYDVSGNAVGSTVLGNTAANRLSVTAATLGDLGSPAPGTALSSAQYAQVIGQAYSSSTLVAPGSLSGSAVSLDGNINQAIAAINQADNGLSAHSVTAGLLSGRDAHVASGTTTAVSGDDVLGNLQFAGGRISAIASTSVEHGDAGDGLISSRFGITGNVTSAEASANRAINTVDMGTLVGSGVSAGLGSMQMSTADISASATIDMGYRASAAAMPLIDASSVTIADNVASALSRGNAADNQLTVSGSASFDPQASSQSSRYAIWAEAGAPLLNAQTNYGAVSASASSLIGSAFNGPLAGMTGASMEVRGNTVAAAAYGNTAANTVSGSSLGRAPTAAIVSSQTNYGPVTAFATGNQFTVPLTTMSGSSLALTGNQVSAVAVGNQATNIVTSLR
;
A
#
# COMPACT_ATOMS: atom_id res chain seq x y z
N MET A 1 76.02 1.58 -14.02
CA MET A 1 75.58 2.74 -13.21
C MET A 1 74.39 2.26 -12.38
N SER A 2 74.61 1.89 -11.11
CA SER A 2 74.37 2.71 -9.89
C SER A 2 73.08 2.26 -9.13
N ARG A 3 73.23 1.33 -8.17
CA ARG A 3 72.94 1.43 -6.70
C ARG A 3 71.44 1.52 -6.35
N ILE A 4 70.78 0.52 -5.75
CA ILE A 4 70.84 -0.03 -4.36
C ILE A 4 70.81 1.05 -3.26
N SER A 5 69.72 1.16 -2.50
CA SER A 5 69.72 1.05 -1.02
C SER A 5 68.30 0.99 -0.41
N ARG A 6 68.14 0.01 0.49
CA ARG A 6 67.12 -0.05 1.55
C ARG A 6 67.39 1.02 2.63
N SER A 7 66.38 1.44 3.39
CA SER A 7 66.56 1.68 4.84
C SER A 7 65.27 1.47 5.64
N ARG A 8 65.45 0.81 6.79
CA ARG A 8 64.54 0.69 7.93
C ARG A 8 64.87 1.82 8.91
N ALA A 9 63.90 2.26 9.71
CA ALA A 9 64.12 2.77 11.08
C ALA A 9 62.82 2.54 11.87
N SER A 10 62.68 1.49 12.68
CA SER A 10 63.12 1.33 14.08
C SER A 10 62.39 2.23 15.09
N LEU A 11 61.60 1.54 15.92
CA LEU A 11 61.00 1.95 17.19
C LEU A 11 61.93 2.80 18.09
N MET A 12 61.34 3.75 18.81
CA MET A 12 61.65 3.99 20.22
C MET A 12 60.38 4.19 21.04
N PHE A 13 60.18 3.27 21.99
CA PHE A 13 59.27 3.38 23.13
C PHE A 13 59.78 4.48 24.08
N GLY A 14 58.88 5.35 24.54
CA GLY A 14 59.17 6.29 25.61
C GLY A 14 58.01 7.24 25.87
N GLY A 15 56.99 6.78 26.61
CA GLY A 15 55.90 7.66 27.04
C GLY A 15 54.59 6.97 27.45
N ALA A 16 54.61 5.73 27.95
CA ALA A 16 53.38 4.99 28.30
C ALA A 16 53.10 4.91 29.82
N SER A 17 53.76 5.70 30.66
CA SER A 17 53.67 5.54 32.13
C SER A 17 52.85 6.60 32.86
N ALA A 18 52.35 7.64 32.17
CA ALA A 18 51.56 8.71 32.81
C ALA A 18 50.08 8.74 32.39
N ALA A 19 49.72 8.18 31.23
CA ALA A 19 48.33 8.07 30.79
C ALA A 19 47.61 6.84 31.39
N LEU A 20 48.35 5.80 31.78
CA LEU A 20 47.77 4.58 32.37
C LEU A 20 47.33 4.75 33.82
N ALA A 21 47.88 5.74 34.54
CA ALA A 21 47.46 6.07 35.92
C ALA A 21 46.19 6.92 36.00
N ALA A 22 45.75 7.55 34.89
CA ALA A 22 44.47 8.24 34.78
C ALA A 22 43.32 7.32 34.31
N MET A 23 43.64 6.15 33.74
CA MET A 23 42.65 5.14 33.33
C MET A 23 42.30 4.12 34.43
N LEU A 24 43.03 4.10 35.55
CA LEU A 24 42.76 3.19 36.69
C LEU A 24 42.02 3.84 37.87
N LEU A 25 41.50 5.07 37.71
CA LEU A 25 40.66 5.75 38.70
C LEU A 25 39.25 6.10 38.19
N ALA A 26 38.82 5.52 37.06
CA ALA A 26 37.41 5.49 36.71
C ALA A 26 36.70 4.48 37.63
N SER A 27 36.23 4.97 38.77
CA SER A 27 35.26 4.29 39.63
C SER A 27 34.10 3.73 38.77
N PRO A 28 33.67 2.46 38.97
CA PRO A 28 32.51 1.91 38.30
C PRO A 28 31.26 2.49 38.96
N ALA A 29 30.89 3.73 38.63
CA ALA A 29 29.73 4.39 39.20
C ALA A 29 29.26 5.56 38.33
N SER A 30 28.97 5.30 37.05
CA SER A 30 28.05 6.13 36.23
C SER A 30 27.73 5.42 34.92
N ALA A 31 27.09 4.25 35.00
CA ALA A 31 26.54 3.55 33.84
C ALA A 31 25.15 2.97 34.17
N GLN A 32 24.37 3.71 34.97
CA GLN A 32 22.92 3.49 35.09
C GLN A 32 22.25 4.85 34.97
N SER A 33 21.65 5.08 33.80
CA SER A 33 20.81 6.23 33.48
C SER A 33 19.54 5.76 32.77
N SER A 34 19.01 4.58 33.13
CA SER A 34 17.63 4.24 32.78
C SER A 34 16.75 4.86 33.85
N THR A 35 15.91 5.82 33.46
CA THR A 35 14.76 6.27 34.26
C THR A 35 13.62 5.24 34.24
N ASP A 36 13.85 4.10 33.60
CA ASP A 36 12.87 3.04 33.43
C ASP A 36 12.56 2.38 34.79
N GLN A 37 11.28 2.26 35.12
CA GLN A 37 10.79 1.69 36.38
C GLN A 37 10.06 0.38 36.09
N ILE A 38 10.65 -0.76 36.47
CA ILE A 38 10.09 -2.08 36.15
C ILE A 38 9.89 -2.87 37.44
N THR A 39 8.65 -3.24 37.73
CA THR A 39 8.28 -3.99 38.94
C THR A 39 7.52 -5.25 38.54
N GLY A 40 8.06 -6.42 38.88
CA GLY A 40 7.33 -7.67 38.71
C GLY A 40 7.99 -8.87 39.37
N ALA A 41 7.22 -9.96 39.51
CA ALA A 41 7.71 -11.20 40.11
C ALA A 41 8.63 -12.00 39.16
N ARG A 42 8.40 -11.88 37.85
CA ARG A 42 9.27 -12.38 36.79
C ARG A 42 9.43 -11.29 35.75
N VAL A 43 10.65 -10.81 35.56
CA VAL A 43 10.94 -9.72 34.64
C VAL A 43 12.11 -10.10 33.75
N VAL A 44 11.91 -9.97 32.44
CA VAL A 44 12.99 -9.89 31.46
C VAL A 44 13.05 -8.45 30.98
N ALA A 45 14.06 -7.72 31.43
CA ALA A 45 14.29 -6.34 31.01
C ALA A 45 15.56 -6.26 30.15
N SER A 46 15.41 -5.76 28.92
CA SER A 46 16.50 -5.49 27.99
C SER A 46 16.56 -3.99 27.74
N HIS A 47 17.56 -3.32 28.32
CA HIS A 47 17.80 -1.90 28.11
C HIS A 47 19.06 -1.72 27.26
N GLN A 48 18.87 -1.23 26.04
CA GLN A 48 19.93 -0.99 25.08
C GLN A 48 19.95 0.49 24.69
N ARG A 49 21.14 1.09 24.76
CA ARG A 49 21.35 2.48 24.38
C ARG A 49 22.62 2.58 23.56
N SER A 50 22.50 3.04 22.33
CA SER A 50 23.64 3.47 21.51
C SER A 50 23.78 4.98 21.62
N ASP A 51 24.91 5.47 22.11
CA ASP A 51 25.12 6.89 22.40
C ASP A 51 26.40 7.38 21.72
N HIS A 52 26.25 8.28 20.74
CA HIS A 52 27.32 8.83 19.90
C HIS A 52 28.22 7.74 19.26
N ALA A 53 27.67 6.56 18.97
CA ALA A 53 28.40 5.41 18.44
C ALA A 53 27.98 5.11 17.00
N GLN A 54 28.95 4.91 16.12
CA GLN A 54 28.68 4.55 14.73
C GLN A 54 28.80 3.03 14.54
N ALA A 55 27.79 2.43 13.91
CA ALA A 55 27.82 1.02 13.50
C ALA A 55 27.94 0.93 11.97
N VAL A 56 28.95 0.22 11.46
CA VAL A 56 29.19 0.05 10.03
C VAL A 56 29.45 -1.41 9.69
N ALA A 57 28.74 -1.94 8.70
CA ALA A 57 29.11 -3.17 7.99
C ALA A 57 29.42 -2.83 6.54
N ASP A 58 30.53 -3.34 6.03
CA ASP A 58 31.04 -3.01 4.70
C ASP A 58 31.63 -4.24 4.03
N THR A 59 31.12 -4.59 2.85
CA THR A 59 31.62 -5.68 2.01
C THR A 59 32.28 -5.18 0.73
N SER A 60 32.47 -3.87 0.58
CA SER A 60 32.78 -3.22 -0.69
C SER A 60 34.07 -3.72 -1.36
N GLY A 61 34.06 -3.74 -2.69
CA GLY A 61 35.18 -4.12 -3.54
C GLY A 61 35.42 -5.63 -3.66
N LEU A 62 34.45 -6.46 -3.25
CA LEU A 62 34.55 -7.90 -3.38
C LEU A 62 34.28 -8.34 -4.82
N ASN A 63 35.19 -9.13 -5.40
CA ASN A 63 35.08 -9.63 -6.76
C ASN A 63 35.08 -11.17 -6.78
N ILE A 64 33.95 -11.78 -7.13
CA ILE A 64 33.86 -13.21 -7.47
C ILE A 64 33.82 -13.31 -8.99
N MET A 65 34.99 -13.53 -9.60
CA MET A 65 35.12 -13.48 -11.04
C MET A 65 35.74 -14.77 -11.58
N VAL A 66 35.18 -15.26 -12.68
CA VAL A 66 35.81 -16.28 -13.51
C VAL A 66 36.19 -15.65 -14.84
N ALA A 67 37.49 -15.62 -15.12
CA ALA A 67 38.01 -15.29 -16.44
C ALA A 67 38.47 -16.59 -17.10
N ALA A 68 37.83 -16.97 -18.21
CA ALA A 68 38.16 -18.18 -18.95
C ALA A 68 38.70 -17.82 -20.34
N PRO A 69 39.63 -18.64 -20.90
CA PRO A 69 39.99 -18.60 -22.32
C PRO A 69 38.77 -18.97 -23.20
N PRO A 70 38.93 -19.15 -24.53
CA PRO A 70 37.87 -19.77 -25.34
C PRO A 70 37.30 -21.03 -24.69
N VAL A 71 35.98 -21.08 -24.57
CA VAL A 71 35.22 -22.17 -23.95
C VAL A 71 34.58 -22.99 -25.07
N GLU A 72 34.96 -24.26 -25.18
CA GLU A 72 34.44 -25.17 -26.20
C GLU A 72 33.90 -26.44 -25.54
N THR A 73 32.70 -26.88 -25.94
CA THR A 73 32.06 -28.12 -25.45
C THR A 73 32.07 -28.27 -23.91
N SER A 74 31.82 -27.16 -23.19
CA SER A 74 32.03 -27.07 -21.75
C SER A 74 30.88 -26.39 -21.01
N ASP A 75 30.76 -26.70 -19.72
CA ASP A 75 29.85 -26.02 -18.79
C ASP A 75 30.67 -25.11 -17.86
N LEU A 76 30.42 -23.81 -17.93
CA LEU A 76 31.00 -22.80 -17.06
C LEU A 76 29.87 -22.12 -16.27
N ALA A 77 29.87 -22.26 -14.95
CA ALA A 77 28.80 -21.73 -14.13
C ALA A 77 29.33 -21.10 -12.84
N LEU A 78 28.70 -20.00 -12.45
CA LEU A 78 28.87 -19.34 -11.17
C LEU A 78 27.49 -19.25 -10.54
N ARG A 79 27.24 -20.08 -9.53
CA ARG A 79 25.92 -20.26 -8.93
C ARG A 79 25.94 -20.20 -7.42
N GLY A 80 24.87 -19.65 -6.81
CA GLY A 80 24.62 -19.76 -5.37
C GLY A 80 25.62 -19.00 -4.48
N ASN A 81 26.25 -17.94 -4.99
CA ASN A 81 27.15 -17.11 -4.18
C ASN A 81 26.37 -16.06 -3.40
N ALA A 82 26.83 -15.75 -2.20
CA ALA A 82 26.20 -14.75 -1.33
C ALA A 82 27.23 -13.73 -0.83
N VAL A 83 26.90 -12.44 -0.95
CA VAL A 83 27.66 -11.33 -0.36
C VAL A 83 26.68 -10.50 0.45
N SER A 84 26.88 -10.41 1.77
CA SER A 84 25.95 -9.74 2.68
C SER A 84 26.66 -8.80 3.64
N ALA A 85 26.23 -7.53 3.70
CA ALA A 85 26.61 -6.60 4.76
C ALA A 85 25.40 -6.35 5.66
N GLU A 86 25.50 -6.74 6.92
CA GLU A 86 24.41 -6.61 7.89
C GLU A 86 24.89 -5.85 9.12
N VAL A 87 24.16 -4.81 9.52
CA VAL A 87 24.46 -4.04 10.72
C VAL A 87 23.19 -3.71 11.50
N ARG A 88 23.31 -3.76 12.82
CA ARG A 88 22.28 -3.36 13.78
C ARG A 88 22.87 -2.38 14.80
N ALA A 89 22.18 -1.30 15.15
CA ALA A 89 22.59 -0.53 16.35
C ALA A 89 22.18 -1.28 17.62
N ASN A 90 20.91 -1.68 17.71
CA ASN A 90 20.38 -2.41 18.86
C ASN A 90 19.60 -3.65 18.38
N ARG A 91 19.81 -4.80 19.04
CA ARG A 91 19.06 -6.05 18.81
C ARG A 91 18.66 -6.71 20.12
N SER A 92 17.39 -7.05 20.29
CA SER A 92 16.91 -7.82 21.44
C SER A 92 15.99 -8.95 21.01
N ASP A 93 16.26 -10.16 21.49
CA ASP A 93 15.36 -11.31 21.34
C ASP A 93 15.05 -11.81 22.76
N SER A 94 13.86 -11.46 23.25
CA SER A 94 13.45 -11.75 24.62
C SER A 94 12.36 -12.81 24.64
N VAL A 95 12.59 -13.90 25.38
CA VAL A 95 11.60 -14.95 25.59
C VAL A 95 11.42 -15.16 27.09
N LEU A 96 10.18 -15.18 27.55
CA LEU A 96 9.83 -15.54 28.92
C LEU A 96 8.72 -16.59 28.89
N THR A 97 9.01 -17.75 29.48
CA THR A 97 8.02 -18.79 29.75
C THR A 97 7.95 -18.96 31.26
N THR A 98 6.75 -18.90 31.82
CA THR A 98 6.54 -19.06 33.27
C THR A 98 5.51 -20.13 33.57
N GLU A 99 5.82 -20.95 34.57
CA GLU A 99 4.93 -22.00 35.07
C GLU A 99 4.23 -21.55 36.37
N PRO A 100 3.13 -22.21 36.77
CA PRO A 100 2.28 -21.82 37.90
C PRO A 100 2.98 -21.56 39.24
N LEU A 101 4.04 -22.31 39.53
CA LEU A 101 4.77 -22.24 40.81
C LEU A 101 5.71 -21.03 40.91
N ASP A 102 5.96 -20.34 39.80
CA ASP A 102 6.95 -19.27 39.76
C ASP A 102 6.43 -17.91 40.26
N VAL A 103 5.11 -17.72 40.37
CA VAL A 103 4.54 -16.36 40.36
C VAL A 103 3.38 -16.15 41.35
N ALA A 104 3.24 -17.06 42.34
CA ALA A 104 2.13 -17.11 43.29
C ALA A 104 2.02 -15.96 44.33
N GLU A 105 2.94 -14.98 44.35
CA GLU A 105 3.01 -13.94 45.41
C GLU A 105 2.69 -12.51 44.95
N TYR A 106 2.45 -12.24 43.65
CA TYR A 106 2.16 -10.89 43.14
C TYR A 106 0.92 -10.91 42.24
N GLY A 107 -0.09 -10.12 42.59
CA GLY A 107 -1.38 -10.06 41.87
C GLY A 107 -1.83 -8.63 41.59
N TRP A 108 -0.96 -7.82 40.97
CA TRP A 108 -1.32 -6.48 40.51
C TRP A 108 -1.61 -6.52 39.00
N PRO A 109 -2.55 -5.71 38.50
CA PRO A 109 -2.82 -5.60 37.07
C PRO A 109 -1.59 -5.07 36.34
N THR A 110 -1.49 -5.39 35.05
CA THR A 110 -0.37 -4.94 34.24
C THR A 110 -0.60 -3.48 33.86
N LEU A 111 0.31 -2.62 34.30
CA LEU A 111 0.35 -1.20 33.95
C LEU A 111 1.61 -0.93 33.13
N LEU A 112 1.43 -0.59 31.85
CA LEU A 112 2.52 -0.26 30.94
C LEU A 112 2.42 1.22 30.57
N THR A 113 3.52 1.95 30.69
CA THR A 113 3.58 3.38 30.35
C THR A 113 4.83 3.70 29.59
N THR A 114 4.69 4.58 28.60
CA THR A 114 5.80 5.15 27.85
C THR A 114 5.63 6.66 27.79
N GLY A 115 6.72 7.40 27.92
CA GLY A 115 6.72 8.82 27.61
C GLY A 115 8.06 9.52 27.79
N ASN A 116 8.03 10.86 27.79
CA ASN A 116 9.21 11.73 27.89
C ASN A 116 10.11 11.47 29.12
N GLY A 117 9.58 10.81 30.16
CA GLY A 117 10.29 10.47 31.40
C GLY A 117 10.97 9.09 31.43
N GLY A 118 10.77 8.23 30.43
CA GLY A 118 11.21 6.82 30.44
C GLY A 118 10.04 5.86 30.21
N VAL A 119 10.26 4.57 30.45
CA VAL A 119 9.17 3.57 30.49
C VAL A 119 8.89 3.14 31.92
N ALA A 120 7.64 2.91 32.29
CA ALA A 120 7.31 2.22 33.52
C ALA A 120 6.42 1.02 33.25
N ALA A 121 6.72 -0.11 33.88
CA ALA A 121 6.00 -1.36 33.71
C ALA A 121 5.85 -2.06 35.07
N ASP A 122 4.61 -2.22 35.50
CA ASP A 122 4.24 -3.01 36.68
C ASP A 122 3.40 -4.20 36.22
N GLY A 123 3.64 -5.39 36.78
CA GLY A 123 2.91 -6.61 36.41
C GLY A 123 3.55 -7.86 37.01
N THR A 124 2.93 -9.04 36.85
CA THR A 124 3.46 -10.26 37.48
C THR A 124 4.58 -10.88 36.65
N ALA A 125 4.35 -11.03 35.34
CA ALA A 125 5.32 -11.49 34.36
C ALA A 125 5.50 -10.44 33.25
N LEU A 126 6.69 -9.86 33.14
CA LEU A 126 6.96 -8.76 32.22
C LEU A 126 8.13 -9.05 31.29
N ILE A 127 7.95 -8.69 30.01
CA ILE A 127 9.05 -8.47 29.09
C ILE A 127 9.08 -6.98 28.74
N VAL A 128 10.18 -6.31 29.07
CA VAL A 128 10.39 -4.90 28.74
C VAL A 128 11.65 -4.77 27.90
N THR A 129 11.49 -4.29 26.67
CA THR A 129 12.59 -4.03 25.75
C THR A 129 12.61 -2.53 25.44
N THR A 130 13.68 -1.85 25.82
CA THR A 130 13.90 -0.45 25.47
C THR A 130 15.17 -0.32 24.63
N GLN A 131 15.07 0.24 23.43
CA GLN A 131 16.20 0.48 22.54
C GLN A 131 16.22 1.96 22.15
N ARG A 132 17.32 2.65 22.45
CA ARG A 132 17.46 4.08 22.16
C ARG A 132 18.75 4.35 21.41
N SER A 133 18.66 5.06 20.29
CA SER A 133 19.81 5.54 19.53
C SER A 133 19.89 7.06 19.62
N VAL A 134 21.01 7.56 20.14
CA VAL A 134 21.31 8.99 20.27
C VAL A 134 22.57 9.27 19.47
N ALA A 135 22.48 10.13 18.46
CA ALA A 135 23.57 10.45 17.54
C ALA A 135 24.39 9.23 17.07
N SER A 136 23.70 8.12 16.80
CA SER A 136 24.31 6.82 16.53
C SER A 136 23.92 6.30 15.14
N PRO A 137 24.63 6.71 14.08
CA PRO A 137 24.31 6.29 12.72
C PRO A 137 24.65 4.82 12.47
N VAL A 138 23.79 4.15 11.72
CA VAL A 138 23.91 2.76 11.27
C VAL A 138 24.08 2.73 9.76
N THR A 139 25.09 2.02 9.26
CA THR A 139 25.41 1.99 7.83
C THR A 139 25.80 0.61 7.32
N ALA A 140 25.06 0.07 6.35
CA ALA A 140 25.40 -1.13 5.59
C ALA A 140 25.87 -0.75 4.17
N ARG A 141 27.02 -1.27 3.72
CA ARG A 141 27.60 -1.00 2.39
C ARG A 141 28.00 -2.27 1.64
N GLY A 142 27.65 -2.29 0.37
CA GLY A 142 28.10 -3.26 -0.63
C GLY A 142 28.40 -2.52 -1.92
N ILE A 143 29.46 -1.72 -1.93
CA ILE A 143 29.85 -0.87 -3.06
C ILE A 143 30.83 -1.63 -3.94
N ASP A 144 30.69 -1.53 -5.26
CA ASP A 144 31.62 -2.12 -6.24
C ASP A 144 31.84 -3.63 -6.08
N ASN A 145 30.86 -4.34 -5.51
CA ASN A 145 30.89 -5.80 -5.46
C ASN A 145 30.53 -6.36 -6.83
N VAL A 146 31.32 -7.31 -7.35
CA VAL A 146 31.08 -7.89 -8.67
C VAL A 146 31.03 -9.40 -8.60
N VAL A 147 29.98 -9.96 -9.17
CA VAL A 147 29.87 -11.38 -9.48
C VAL A 147 29.87 -11.52 -11.00
N ALA A 148 30.92 -12.12 -11.57
CA ALA A 148 31.05 -12.12 -13.03
C ALA A 148 31.68 -13.38 -13.63
N ILE A 149 31.22 -13.69 -14.83
CA ILE A 149 31.96 -14.55 -15.77
C ILE A 149 32.40 -13.70 -16.97
N SER A 150 33.64 -13.86 -17.40
CA SER A 150 34.17 -13.30 -18.64
C SER A 150 34.88 -14.39 -19.45
N THR A 151 34.52 -14.55 -20.71
CA THR A 151 35.13 -15.54 -21.63
C THR A 151 35.41 -14.94 -23.00
N ASP A 152 36.44 -15.41 -23.70
CA ASP A 152 36.79 -14.92 -25.04
C ASP A 152 35.76 -15.33 -26.12
N THR A 153 35.68 -16.60 -26.49
CA THR A 153 34.67 -17.12 -27.42
C THR A 153 33.99 -18.32 -26.81
N THR A 154 32.70 -18.53 -27.10
CA THR A 154 31.98 -19.72 -26.64
C THR A 154 31.52 -20.55 -27.83
N ARG A 155 31.76 -21.86 -27.79
CA ARG A 155 31.35 -22.78 -28.83
C ARG A 155 30.73 -24.04 -28.22
N ASP A 156 29.52 -24.38 -28.63
CA ASP A 156 28.82 -25.60 -28.20
C ASP A 156 28.84 -25.76 -26.66
N SER A 157 28.67 -24.66 -25.91
CA SER A 157 28.94 -24.58 -24.46
C SER A 157 27.79 -23.93 -23.68
N HIS A 158 27.77 -24.13 -22.37
CA HIS A 158 26.85 -23.45 -21.46
C HIS A 158 27.63 -22.49 -20.53
N VAL A 159 27.25 -21.21 -20.50
CA VAL A 159 27.80 -20.19 -19.58
C VAL A 159 26.68 -19.66 -18.69
N ALA A 160 26.79 -19.78 -17.37
CA ALA A 160 25.72 -19.40 -16.44
C ALA A 160 26.19 -18.55 -15.26
N VAL A 161 25.47 -17.47 -14.97
CA VAL A 161 25.51 -16.79 -13.67
C VAL A 161 24.10 -16.83 -13.08
N SER A 162 23.89 -17.68 -12.08
CA SER A 162 22.55 -17.86 -11.52
C SER A 162 22.47 -17.91 -10.00
N ASP A 163 21.33 -17.54 -9.45
CA ASP A 163 20.99 -17.74 -8.04
C ASP A 163 21.96 -17.07 -7.06
N ASN A 164 22.62 -15.97 -7.47
CA ASN A 164 23.55 -15.24 -6.62
C ASN A 164 22.82 -14.13 -5.87
N THR A 165 23.17 -13.92 -4.59
CA THR A 165 22.57 -12.89 -3.72
C THR A 165 23.62 -11.89 -3.27
N LEU A 166 23.36 -10.61 -3.52
CA LEU A 166 24.16 -9.49 -3.03
C LEU A 166 23.24 -8.58 -2.22
N GLU A 167 23.49 -8.46 -0.93
CA GLU A 167 22.57 -7.84 0.01
C GLU A 167 23.26 -6.86 0.99
N THR A 168 22.57 -5.76 1.28
CA THR A 168 22.86 -4.91 2.43
C THR A 168 21.63 -4.71 3.31
N LEU A 169 21.79 -4.86 4.62
CA LEU A 169 20.74 -4.71 5.62
C LEU A 169 21.21 -3.81 6.76
N ALA A 170 20.51 -2.70 6.98
CA ALA A 170 20.75 -1.77 8.07
C ALA A 170 19.52 -1.67 8.98
N LEU A 171 19.68 -1.95 10.28
CA LEU A 171 18.61 -1.85 11.27
C LEU A 171 19.04 -0.88 12.38
N GLY A 172 18.25 0.14 12.66
CA GLY A 172 18.44 1.00 13.84
C GLY A 172 18.15 0.19 15.10
N ASN A 173 16.87 0.01 15.40
CA ASN A 173 16.39 -0.79 16.51
C ASN A 173 15.59 -1.99 15.99
N ASP A 174 15.97 -3.18 16.44
CA ASP A 174 15.35 -4.46 16.08
C ASP A 174 15.05 -5.25 17.34
N ALA A 175 13.78 -5.61 17.56
CA ALA A 175 13.40 -6.37 18.75
C ALA A 175 12.26 -7.36 18.50
N SER A 176 12.39 -8.51 19.15
CA SER A 176 11.34 -9.52 19.29
C SER A 176 11.10 -9.85 20.77
N ALA A 177 9.83 -10.02 21.14
CA ALA A 177 9.42 -10.37 22.49
C ALA A 177 8.35 -11.46 22.48
N ALA A 178 8.61 -12.59 23.12
CA ALA A 178 7.66 -13.69 23.25
C ALA A 178 7.39 -14.03 24.73
N LEU A 179 6.15 -13.81 25.19
CA LEU A 179 5.70 -14.15 26.53
C LEU A 179 4.73 -15.33 26.47
N SER A 180 4.99 -16.37 27.26
CA SER A 180 4.10 -17.52 27.39
C SER A 180 3.82 -17.82 28.86
N LEU A 181 2.54 -17.78 29.21
CA LEU A 181 2.02 -18.12 30.53
C LEU A 181 1.21 -19.42 30.42
N THR A 182 1.69 -20.52 31.01
CA THR A 182 1.05 -21.84 30.95
C THR A 182 0.46 -22.26 32.29
N ASP A 183 -0.63 -23.04 32.23
CA ASP A 183 -1.31 -23.66 33.39
C ASP A 183 -1.72 -22.68 34.52
N VAL A 184 -2.03 -21.43 34.19
CA VAL A 184 -2.26 -20.32 35.16
C VAL A 184 -3.33 -20.70 36.22
N PRO A 185 -2.97 -20.81 37.53
CA PRO A 185 -3.85 -21.29 38.60
C PRO A 185 -4.59 -20.16 39.37
N GLU A 186 -4.90 -19.05 38.69
CA GLU A 186 -5.57 -17.81 39.18
C GLU A 186 -4.69 -16.68 39.74
N PRO A 187 -5.02 -15.40 39.44
CA PRO A 187 -4.70 -14.76 38.17
C PRO A 187 -3.26 -14.22 38.17
N LEU A 188 -2.49 -14.66 37.17
CA LEU A 188 -1.19 -14.11 36.83
C LEU A 188 -1.37 -13.06 35.75
N ALA A 189 -1.03 -11.81 36.06
CA ALA A 189 -1.03 -10.71 35.10
C ALA A 189 0.30 -10.66 34.34
N GLY A 190 0.29 -10.33 33.06
CA GLY A 190 1.54 -10.20 32.32
C GLY A 190 1.48 -9.18 31.21
N GLY A 191 2.65 -8.79 30.73
CA GLY A 191 2.70 -7.93 29.57
C GLY A 191 4.05 -7.76 28.93
N ILE A 192 3.98 -7.20 27.73
CA ILE A 192 5.10 -6.90 26.86
C ILE A 192 5.13 -5.40 26.60
N LEU A 193 6.24 -4.74 26.91
CA LEU A 193 6.50 -3.34 26.56
C LEU A 193 7.72 -3.26 25.64
N GLY A 194 7.50 -2.83 24.39
CA GLY A 194 8.57 -2.49 23.45
C GLY A 194 8.63 -0.98 23.24
N TYR A 195 9.74 -0.34 23.60
CA TYR A 195 10.00 1.07 23.31
C TYR A 195 11.26 1.21 22.45
N GLN A 196 11.12 1.75 21.25
CA GLN A 196 12.25 1.98 20.34
C GLN A 196 12.29 3.44 19.91
N SER A 197 13.46 4.07 20.01
CA SER A 197 13.63 5.43 19.49
C SER A 197 14.96 5.66 18.78
N ASN A 198 14.90 6.39 17.68
CA ASN A 198 16.07 6.94 16.97
C ASN A 198 15.94 8.46 16.92
N ASP A 199 16.92 9.18 17.45
CA ASP A 199 16.94 10.63 17.36
C ASP A 199 17.26 11.12 15.92
N ARG A 200 17.14 12.44 15.70
CA ARG A 200 17.41 13.07 14.39
C ARG A 200 18.82 12.82 13.83
N ARG A 201 19.78 12.44 14.68
CA ARG A 201 21.19 12.21 14.30
C ARG A 201 21.51 10.71 14.14
N SER A 202 20.58 9.82 14.46
CA SER A 202 20.72 8.38 14.34
C SER A 202 20.12 7.91 13.02
N SER A 203 20.83 8.19 11.92
CA SER A 203 20.42 7.79 10.58
C SER A 203 20.64 6.30 10.32
N VAL A 204 19.75 5.67 9.57
CA VAL A 204 19.92 4.31 9.04
C VAL A 204 20.17 4.39 7.54
N THR A 205 21.29 3.84 7.08
CA THR A 205 21.66 3.87 5.67
C THR A 205 22.02 2.49 5.16
N SER A 206 21.45 2.09 4.04
CA SER A 206 21.78 0.84 3.35
C SER A 206 22.06 1.12 1.88
N THR A 207 23.25 0.76 1.41
CA THR A 207 23.69 1.05 0.04
C THR A 207 24.31 -0.18 -0.59
N ASN A 208 23.75 -0.63 -1.70
CA ASN A 208 24.25 -1.76 -2.47
C ASN A 208 24.38 -1.39 -3.95
N THR A 209 25.60 -1.14 -4.42
CA THR A 209 25.89 -0.82 -5.83
C THR A 209 26.47 -2.02 -6.59
N ALA A 210 26.23 -3.23 -6.08
CA ALA A 210 26.81 -4.43 -6.63
C ALA A 210 26.31 -4.73 -8.05
N ALA A 211 27.16 -5.41 -8.83
CA ALA A 211 26.87 -5.79 -10.20
C ALA A 211 27.06 -7.29 -10.44
N VAL A 212 26.14 -7.87 -11.20
CA VAL A 212 26.18 -9.23 -11.72
C VAL A 212 26.39 -9.16 -13.23
N ARG A 213 27.42 -9.85 -13.74
CA ARG A 213 27.83 -9.74 -15.15
C ARG A 213 28.09 -11.09 -15.80
N VAL A 214 27.70 -11.18 -17.06
CA VAL A 214 28.13 -12.25 -17.96
C VAL A 214 28.68 -11.60 -19.22
N GLY A 215 29.96 -11.79 -19.50
CA GLY A 215 30.63 -11.28 -20.69
C GLY A 215 31.18 -12.43 -21.53
N THR A 216 30.77 -12.52 -22.79
CA THR A 216 31.35 -13.45 -23.76
C THR A 216 31.73 -12.69 -25.03
N GLY A 217 32.73 -13.11 -25.78
CA GLY A 217 32.90 -12.63 -27.16
C GLY A 217 31.99 -13.40 -28.12
N ALA A 218 32.47 -13.70 -29.33
CA ALA A 218 31.64 -14.39 -30.32
C ALA A 218 31.20 -15.77 -29.82
N SER A 219 29.92 -16.08 -30.02
CA SER A 219 29.27 -17.26 -29.44
C SER A 219 28.53 -18.05 -30.52
N THR A 220 28.77 -19.36 -30.59
CA THR A 220 28.18 -20.26 -31.60
C THR A 220 27.68 -21.55 -30.95
N GLY A 221 26.45 -21.97 -31.24
CA GLY A 221 25.85 -23.19 -30.66
C GLY A 221 25.79 -23.20 -29.12
N SER A 222 25.82 -22.05 -28.46
CA SER A 222 26.04 -21.94 -27.01
C SER A 222 24.86 -21.32 -26.27
N ASP A 223 24.69 -21.68 -24.99
CA ASP A 223 23.68 -21.12 -24.09
C ASP A 223 24.35 -20.19 -23.06
N ILE A 224 24.00 -18.92 -23.06
CA ILE A 224 24.51 -17.90 -22.15
C ILE A 224 23.35 -17.45 -21.27
N THR A 225 23.44 -17.70 -19.97
CA THR A 225 22.33 -17.49 -19.03
C THR A 225 22.75 -16.58 -17.87
N MET A 226 21.92 -15.58 -17.59
CA MET A 226 21.88 -14.84 -16.33
C MET A 226 20.48 -15.04 -15.74
N SER A 227 20.36 -15.62 -14.55
CA SER A 227 19.04 -15.90 -14.01
C SER A 227 18.94 -16.00 -12.49
N GLY A 228 17.84 -15.52 -11.91
CA GLY A 228 17.53 -15.73 -10.49
C GLY A 228 18.49 -15.03 -9.51
N ASN A 229 19.24 -14.03 -9.96
CA ASN A 229 20.15 -13.27 -9.14
C ASN A 229 19.42 -12.12 -8.43
N LEU A 230 19.90 -11.74 -7.25
CA LEU A 230 19.32 -10.71 -6.39
C LEU A 230 20.36 -9.67 -6.00
N VAL A 231 20.05 -8.39 -6.25
CA VAL A 231 20.76 -7.23 -5.68
C VAL A 231 19.78 -6.47 -4.81
N ARG A 232 20.03 -6.41 -3.51
CA ARG A 232 19.07 -5.89 -2.51
C ARG A 232 19.71 -4.93 -1.51
N ALA A 233 19.03 -3.84 -1.20
CA ALA A 233 19.31 -2.98 -0.07
C ALA A 233 18.04 -2.79 0.79
N LEU A 234 18.16 -3.00 2.10
CA LEU A 234 17.08 -2.83 3.08
C LEU A 234 17.54 -1.96 4.26
N GLY A 235 16.64 -1.09 4.73
CA GLY A 235 16.87 -0.21 5.87
C GLY A 235 15.64 -0.06 6.75
N TYR A 236 15.79 -0.27 8.06
CA TYR A 236 14.73 -0.12 9.05
C TYR A 236 15.15 0.83 10.16
N GLY A 237 14.35 1.86 10.44
CA GLY A 237 14.49 2.70 11.61
C GLY A 237 14.23 1.90 12.89
N ASN A 238 12.97 1.53 13.09
CA ASN A 238 12.52 0.70 14.21
C ASN A 238 11.68 -0.48 13.71
N ALA A 239 11.97 -1.68 14.22
CA ALA A 239 11.22 -2.90 13.96
C ALA A 239 10.95 -3.63 15.28
N PHE A 240 9.67 -3.86 15.59
CA PHE A 240 9.26 -4.53 16.83
C PHE A 240 8.22 -5.62 16.55
N SER A 241 8.43 -6.80 17.13
CA SER A 241 7.45 -7.88 17.11
C SER A 241 7.15 -8.38 18.52
N SER A 242 5.87 -8.59 18.81
CA SER A 242 5.43 -9.21 20.05
C SER A 242 4.49 -10.38 19.80
N ASP A 243 4.66 -11.42 20.62
CA ASP A 243 3.83 -12.61 20.66
C ASP A 243 3.53 -12.93 22.13
N PHE A 244 2.27 -12.83 22.55
CA PHE A 244 1.84 -13.11 23.91
C PHE A 244 0.79 -14.23 23.91
N THR A 245 1.16 -15.38 24.48
CA THR A 245 0.24 -16.47 24.75
C THR A 245 -0.05 -16.63 26.25
N ALA A 246 -1.32 -16.83 26.60
CA ALA A 246 -1.70 -17.22 27.96
C ALA A 246 -2.73 -18.35 27.95
N THR A 247 -2.44 -19.41 28.71
CA THR A 247 -3.34 -20.56 28.91
C THR A 247 -3.58 -20.78 30.40
N GLY A 248 -4.83 -20.97 30.80
CA GLY A 248 -5.13 -21.01 32.23
C GLY A 248 -6.56 -21.37 32.60
N ALA A 249 -6.77 -21.60 33.90
CA ALA A 249 -8.10 -21.90 34.43
C ALA A 249 -9.01 -20.66 34.46
N ALA A 250 -8.45 -19.48 34.77
CA ALA A 250 -9.22 -18.24 34.85
C ALA A 250 -8.38 -16.98 34.59
N ALA A 251 -9.06 -15.89 34.23
CA ALA A 251 -8.53 -14.53 34.16
C ALA A 251 -9.47 -13.53 34.85
N LEU A 252 -8.93 -12.45 35.40
CA LEU A 252 -9.67 -11.47 36.18
C LEU A 252 -9.36 -10.05 35.71
N GLY A 253 -10.36 -9.31 35.20
CA GLY A 253 -10.24 -7.89 34.89
C GLY A 253 -10.31 -7.03 36.17
N ASP A 254 -9.19 -6.42 36.54
CA ASP A 254 -9.09 -5.62 37.77
C ASP A 254 -9.73 -4.24 37.65
N ARG A 255 -10.32 -3.75 38.75
CA ARG A 255 -11.08 -2.51 38.82
C ARG A 255 -10.20 -1.35 39.29
N ASP A 256 -9.27 -0.94 38.45
CA ASP A 256 -8.44 0.25 38.71
C ASP A 256 -9.11 1.57 38.28
N GLY A 257 -10.29 1.50 37.66
CA GLY A 257 -11.05 2.66 37.19
C GLY A 257 -10.43 3.41 36.00
N ARG A 258 -9.31 2.89 35.46
CA ARG A 258 -8.59 3.46 34.31
C ARG A 258 -9.11 2.88 32.98
N PRO A 259 -9.05 3.66 31.88
CA PRO A 259 -9.20 3.11 30.53
C PRO A 259 -8.20 1.98 30.27
N ALA A 260 -8.60 1.02 29.42
CA ALA A 260 -7.72 -0.07 29.01
C ALA A 260 -6.48 0.45 28.29
N SER A 261 -6.65 1.49 27.48
CA SER A 261 -5.56 2.24 26.89
C SER A 261 -5.92 3.71 26.72
N GLN A 262 -4.93 4.57 26.97
CA GLN A 262 -4.99 6.01 26.78
C GLN A 262 -3.70 6.51 26.14
N VAL A 263 -3.83 7.24 25.04
CA VAL A 263 -2.74 7.94 24.36
C VAL A 263 -3.06 9.44 24.40
N ALA A 264 -2.14 10.25 24.92
CA ALA A 264 -2.40 11.67 25.18
C ALA A 264 -2.72 12.45 23.89
N SER A 265 -1.96 12.19 22.83
CA SER A 265 -2.25 12.61 21.46
C SER A 265 -1.41 11.79 20.48
N SER A 266 -1.78 11.77 19.19
CA SER A 266 -0.92 11.13 18.16
C SER A 266 0.46 11.80 18.03
N ALA A 267 0.56 13.08 18.38
CA ALA A 267 1.77 13.89 18.25
C ALA A 267 2.71 13.78 19.46
N ASP A 268 2.16 13.70 20.68
CA ASP A 268 2.95 13.73 21.93
C ASP A 268 3.52 12.36 22.29
N GLY A 269 2.87 11.26 21.86
CA GLY A 269 3.38 9.90 21.95
C GLY A 269 3.36 9.26 23.35
N ASP A 270 2.89 9.96 24.38
CA ASP A 270 2.75 9.35 25.71
C ASP A 270 1.56 8.38 25.72
N ALA A 271 1.79 7.16 26.17
CA ALA A 271 0.81 6.07 26.19
C ALA A 271 0.78 5.37 27.55
N THR A 272 -0.42 5.02 28.00
CA THR A 272 -0.69 4.22 29.20
C THR A 272 -1.63 3.10 28.84
N VAL A 273 -1.26 1.86 29.18
CA VAL A 273 -2.06 0.66 29.03
C VAL A 273 -2.26 0.03 30.40
N SER A 274 -3.50 -0.26 30.74
CA SER A 274 -3.88 -0.86 32.02
C SER A 274 -4.78 -2.05 31.73
N ALA A 275 -4.25 -3.27 31.84
CA ALA A 275 -5.01 -4.51 31.63
C ALA A 275 -4.36 -5.69 32.36
N THR A 276 -5.09 -6.78 32.54
CA THR A 276 -4.49 -8.02 33.11
C THR A 276 -3.39 -8.55 32.21
N PHE A 277 -3.67 -8.57 30.91
CA PHE A 277 -2.77 -8.93 29.83
C PHE A 277 -2.58 -7.72 28.91
N ALA A 278 -1.37 -7.20 28.83
CA ALA A 278 -1.12 -5.95 28.12
C ALA A 278 0.08 -6.07 27.17
N THR A 279 -0.06 -5.53 25.96
CA THR A 279 1.05 -5.32 25.03
C THR A 279 1.08 -3.85 24.64
N LEU A 280 2.22 -3.18 24.87
CA LEU A 280 2.47 -1.80 24.43
C LEU A 280 3.71 -1.76 23.53
N SER A 281 3.50 -1.50 22.24
CA SER A 281 4.55 -1.24 21.26
C SER A 281 4.60 0.24 20.95
N HIS A 282 5.71 0.91 21.24
CA HIS A 282 5.92 2.33 20.97
C HIS A 282 7.23 2.55 20.20
N GLN A 283 7.13 3.09 18.99
CA GLN A 283 8.27 3.34 18.12
C GLN A 283 8.33 4.82 17.67
N GLU A 284 9.51 5.42 17.79
CA GLU A 284 9.78 6.80 17.40
C GLU A 284 10.98 6.88 16.43
N GLN A 285 10.72 7.35 15.21
CA GLN A 285 11.74 7.56 14.18
C GLN A 285 11.93 9.05 13.91
N GLY A 286 13.02 9.63 14.43
CA GLY A 286 13.44 11.00 14.12
C GLY A 286 14.57 11.07 13.09
N GLY A 287 15.38 10.01 12.94
CA GLY A 287 16.52 9.97 12.01
C GLY A 287 16.12 9.67 10.56
N THR A 288 16.99 9.99 9.61
CA THR A 288 16.81 9.61 8.20
C THR A 288 16.95 8.09 8.01
N VAL A 289 16.06 7.48 7.24
CA VAL A 289 16.22 6.12 6.69
C VAL A 289 16.42 6.26 5.19
N SER A 290 17.63 5.95 4.69
CA SER A 290 17.99 6.10 3.28
C SER A 290 18.49 4.78 2.72
N VAL A 291 17.81 4.29 1.68
CA VAL A 291 18.09 2.98 1.09
C VAL A 291 18.30 3.10 -0.40
N HIS A 292 19.40 2.54 -0.88
CA HIS A 292 19.82 2.66 -2.26
C HIS A 292 20.33 1.33 -2.82
N ALA A 293 19.77 0.88 -3.95
CA ALA A 293 20.24 -0.28 -4.71
C ALA A 293 20.58 0.10 -6.17
N GLY A 294 21.71 -0.40 -6.66
CA GLY A 294 22.27 -0.14 -7.98
C GLY A 294 23.11 1.13 -8.09
N ASP A 295 23.45 1.58 -9.29
CA ASP A 295 24.40 2.70 -9.52
C ASP A 295 23.94 3.64 -10.65
N ALA A 296 24.14 4.94 -10.45
CA ALA A 296 23.85 6.00 -11.42
C ALA A 296 25.02 6.34 -12.35
N LEU A 297 26.26 5.95 -12.00
CA LEU A 297 27.48 6.29 -12.75
C LEU A 297 27.74 5.38 -13.96
N GLY A 298 26.73 4.60 -14.38
CA GLY A 298 26.72 3.88 -15.65
C GLY A 298 27.02 2.38 -15.54
N SER A 299 27.13 1.83 -14.33
CA SER A 299 27.16 0.38 -14.14
C SER A 299 25.75 -0.17 -13.91
N ASP A 300 25.25 -0.96 -14.86
CA ASP A 300 23.98 -1.67 -14.70
C ASP A 300 24.16 -2.80 -13.66
N PRO A 301 23.28 -2.91 -12.64
CA PRO A 301 23.35 -3.98 -11.64
C PRO A 301 23.32 -5.38 -12.24
N PHE A 302 22.65 -5.54 -13.38
CA PHE A 302 22.60 -6.79 -14.13
C PHE A 302 22.96 -6.54 -15.59
N HIS A 303 24.05 -7.14 -16.05
CA HIS A 303 24.53 -6.95 -17.42
C HIS A 303 25.02 -8.24 -18.08
N LEU A 304 24.23 -8.75 -19.02
CA LEU A 304 24.65 -9.79 -19.97
C LEU A 304 25.15 -9.12 -21.25
N VAL A 305 26.39 -9.39 -21.65
CA VAL A 305 26.97 -8.86 -22.88
C VAL A 305 27.66 -9.94 -23.72
N VAL A 306 27.37 -9.92 -25.01
CA VAL A 306 28.08 -10.65 -26.06
C VAL A 306 28.82 -9.61 -26.90
N PHE A 307 30.14 -9.53 -26.77
CA PHE A 307 30.98 -8.55 -27.48
C PHE A 307 31.12 -8.85 -28.98
N GLY A 308 30.81 -10.08 -29.42
CA GLY A 308 30.82 -10.51 -30.81
C GLY A 308 29.43 -10.85 -31.36
N GLY A 309 29.39 -11.66 -32.42
CA GLY A 309 28.14 -12.20 -32.96
C GLY A 309 27.59 -13.38 -32.14
N LEU A 310 26.28 -13.59 -32.24
CA LEU A 310 25.55 -14.68 -31.62
C LEU A 310 24.91 -15.52 -32.74
N ALA A 311 25.42 -16.73 -32.97
CA ALA A 311 24.98 -17.60 -34.08
C ALA A 311 24.48 -18.95 -33.57
N GLY A 312 23.26 -19.35 -33.93
CA GLY A 312 22.65 -20.61 -33.48
C GLY A 312 22.69 -20.81 -31.96
N SER A 313 22.61 -19.72 -31.18
CA SER A 313 22.88 -19.68 -29.74
C SER A 313 21.73 -19.05 -28.96
N ALA A 314 21.75 -19.16 -27.63
CA ALA A 314 20.81 -18.48 -26.74
C ALA A 314 21.51 -17.51 -25.78
N ALA A 315 20.91 -16.34 -25.58
CA ALA A 315 21.25 -15.41 -24.50
C ALA A 315 20.00 -15.14 -23.65
N LEU A 316 19.93 -15.73 -22.47
CA LEU A 316 18.76 -15.72 -21.59
C LEU A 316 19.06 -14.90 -20.34
N HIS A 317 18.26 -13.85 -20.10
CA HIS A 317 18.34 -12.98 -18.95
C HIS A 317 16.98 -12.98 -18.24
N ASP A 318 16.88 -13.75 -17.16
CA ASP A 318 15.58 -14.18 -16.66
C ASP A 318 15.45 -14.24 -15.13
N GLY A 319 14.44 -13.57 -14.58
CA GLY A 319 14.12 -13.69 -13.16
C GLY A 319 15.11 -13.00 -12.21
N ASP A 320 15.91 -12.05 -12.70
CA ASP A 320 16.80 -11.26 -11.86
C ASP A 320 16.04 -10.12 -11.16
N ALA A 321 16.46 -9.77 -9.94
CA ALA A 321 15.75 -8.85 -9.07
C ALA A 321 16.65 -7.74 -8.49
N LEU A 322 16.24 -6.49 -8.69
CA LEU A 322 16.81 -5.29 -8.05
C LEU A 322 15.82 -4.72 -7.03
N VAL A 323 16.22 -4.62 -5.76
CA VAL A 323 15.31 -4.27 -4.66
C VAL A 323 15.91 -3.21 -3.73
N ALA A 324 15.14 -2.13 -3.49
CA ALA A 324 15.39 -1.18 -2.40
C ALA A 324 14.15 -1.03 -1.50
N GLY A 325 14.32 -1.12 -0.18
CA GLY A 325 13.23 -1.03 0.80
C GLY A 325 13.60 -0.24 2.06
N GLY A 326 12.91 0.87 2.31
CA GLY A 326 13.10 1.74 3.47
C GLY A 326 11.89 1.80 4.40
N TYR A 327 12.08 1.56 5.69
CA TYR A 327 11.01 1.48 6.69
C TYR A 327 11.31 2.41 7.87
N GLY A 328 10.42 3.36 8.15
CA GLY A 328 10.53 4.24 9.32
C GLY A 328 10.28 3.46 10.61
N ASN A 329 9.02 3.07 10.83
CA ASN A 329 8.61 2.17 11.88
C ASN A 329 7.80 0.99 11.30
N GLN A 330 8.02 -0.19 11.85
CA GLN A 330 7.29 -1.40 11.52
C GLN A 330 6.98 -2.20 12.80
N SER A 331 5.74 -2.64 12.95
CA SER A 331 5.34 -3.49 14.07
C SER A 331 4.38 -4.61 13.69
N ARG A 332 4.44 -5.66 14.50
CA ARG A 332 3.48 -6.77 14.53
C ARG A 332 3.27 -7.20 15.98
N ASN A 333 2.03 -7.19 16.43
CA ASN A 333 1.66 -7.56 17.79
C ASN A 333 0.55 -8.62 17.76
N ALA A 334 0.77 -9.72 18.47
CA ALA A 334 -0.20 -10.80 18.63
C ALA A 334 -0.41 -11.11 20.11
N MET A 335 -1.67 -11.34 20.49
CA MET A 335 -2.05 -11.85 21.80
C MET A 335 -3.13 -12.92 21.65
N ASP A 336 -2.83 -14.13 22.12
CA ASP A 336 -3.73 -15.28 22.10
C ASP A 336 -4.01 -15.75 23.54
N LEU A 337 -5.27 -15.65 23.96
CA LEU A 337 -5.73 -16.03 25.29
C LEU A 337 -6.66 -17.24 25.20
N GLN A 338 -6.28 -18.34 25.85
CA GLN A 338 -7.12 -19.54 26.00
C GLN A 338 -7.32 -19.82 27.48
N VAL A 339 -8.42 -19.30 28.03
CA VAL A 339 -8.65 -19.31 29.47
C VAL A 339 -10.00 -19.93 29.81
N GLY A 340 -10.11 -20.62 30.94
CA GLY A 340 -11.37 -21.25 31.34
C GLY A 340 -12.48 -20.23 31.54
N MET A 341 -12.43 -19.44 32.61
CA MET A 341 -13.42 -18.38 32.89
C MET A 341 -12.76 -17.01 32.96
N VAL A 342 -13.37 -16.00 32.33
CA VAL A 342 -12.98 -14.59 32.51
C VAL A 342 -14.02 -13.90 33.37
N SER A 343 -13.58 -13.24 34.43
CA SER A 343 -14.45 -12.48 35.33
C SER A 343 -13.88 -11.09 35.65
N GLY A 344 -14.62 -10.25 36.37
CA GLY A 344 -14.13 -8.96 36.85
C GLY A 344 -14.93 -7.78 36.31
N SER A 345 -14.44 -6.57 36.48
CA SER A 345 -15.17 -5.35 36.06
C SER A 345 -14.28 -4.30 35.41
N GLY A 346 -13.07 -4.67 34.99
CA GLY A 346 -12.14 -3.78 34.31
C GLY A 346 -11.39 -4.48 33.18
N PRO A 347 -10.35 -3.82 32.63
CA PRO A 347 -9.63 -4.30 31.45
C PRO A 347 -8.94 -5.66 31.66
N VAL A 348 -9.23 -6.60 30.78
CA VAL A 348 -8.65 -7.94 30.76
C VAL A 348 -7.47 -7.99 29.80
N ALA A 349 -7.69 -7.61 28.53
CA ALA A 349 -6.67 -7.73 27.50
C ALA A 349 -6.61 -6.50 26.61
N ASN A 350 -5.40 -5.97 26.39
CA ASN A 350 -5.18 -4.85 25.51
C ASN A 350 -3.91 -5.00 24.68
N ILE A 351 -4.01 -4.66 23.39
CA ILE A 351 -2.85 -4.38 22.53
C ILE A 351 -2.91 -2.92 22.12
N THR A 352 -1.87 -2.16 22.47
CA THR A 352 -1.67 -0.79 21.98
C THR A 352 -0.40 -0.69 21.16
N ASN A 353 -0.55 -0.23 19.92
CA ASN A 353 0.55 0.07 19.02
C ASN A 353 0.60 1.56 18.69
N LEU A 354 1.75 2.18 18.96
CA LEU A 354 2.02 3.58 18.75
C LEU A 354 3.27 3.75 17.88
N GLN A 355 3.16 4.44 16.75
CA GLN A 355 4.29 4.68 15.85
C GLN A 355 4.33 6.14 15.41
N ARG A 356 5.51 6.75 15.47
CA ARG A 356 5.74 8.15 15.11
C ARG A 356 6.98 8.34 14.25
N ALA A 357 6.89 9.12 13.18
CA ALA A 357 8.01 9.40 12.27
C ALA A 357 8.38 10.91 12.15
N ALA A 358 8.34 11.67 13.25
CA ALA A 358 8.42 13.13 13.22
C ALA A 358 9.75 13.68 12.63
N ASP A 359 9.65 14.56 11.61
CA ASP A 359 10.77 15.30 11.00
C ASP A 359 11.87 14.39 10.42
N SER A 360 11.48 13.23 9.91
CA SER A 360 12.38 12.22 9.31
C SER A 360 12.26 12.19 7.78
N SER A 361 13.33 11.76 7.10
CA SER A 361 13.30 11.44 5.67
C SER A 361 13.40 9.93 5.49
N ILE A 362 12.39 9.31 4.89
CA ILE A 362 12.33 7.88 4.61
C ILE A 362 12.34 7.70 3.09
N SER A 363 13.46 7.21 2.54
CA SER A 363 13.63 7.06 1.09
C SER A 363 14.13 5.67 0.67
N ALA A 364 13.65 5.24 -0.49
CA ALA A 364 14.15 4.06 -1.21
C ALA A 364 14.36 4.39 -2.68
N GLU A 365 15.50 3.98 -3.22
CA GLU A 365 15.91 4.31 -4.59
C GLU A 365 16.55 3.11 -5.31
N THR A 366 16.07 2.81 -6.52
CA THR A 366 16.74 1.89 -7.45
C THR A 366 17.31 2.65 -8.64
N LEU A 367 18.61 2.48 -8.88
CA LEU A 367 19.36 3.11 -9.97
C LEU A 367 20.03 2.03 -10.83
N GLY A 368 20.32 2.35 -12.09
CA GLY A 368 20.95 1.41 -13.02
C GLY A 368 19.97 0.33 -13.52
N GLY A 369 20.12 -0.07 -14.78
CA GLY A 369 19.14 -0.91 -15.46
C GLY A 369 19.40 -2.41 -15.39
N ILE A 370 18.53 -3.19 -16.01
CA ILE A 370 18.76 -4.60 -16.32
C ILE A 370 18.98 -4.68 -17.83
N ARG A 371 20.17 -5.14 -18.24
CA ARG A 371 20.57 -5.08 -19.66
C ARG A 371 21.08 -6.39 -20.22
N THR A 372 20.70 -6.62 -21.47
CA THR A 372 21.26 -7.65 -22.34
C THR A 372 21.73 -6.98 -23.63
N ASN A 373 23.01 -7.10 -23.99
CA ASN A 373 23.55 -6.50 -25.21
C ASN A 373 24.29 -7.53 -26.07
N VAL A 374 24.03 -7.52 -27.38
CA VAL A 374 24.87 -8.17 -28.39
C VAL A 374 25.47 -7.09 -29.28
N LEU A 375 26.80 -7.01 -29.33
CA LEU A 375 27.50 -5.97 -30.08
C LEU A 375 27.76 -6.36 -31.55
N GLY A 376 27.62 -7.64 -31.90
CA GLY A 376 27.71 -8.15 -33.27
C GLY A 376 26.34 -8.46 -33.89
N GLU A 377 26.38 -9.28 -34.94
CA GLU A 377 25.19 -9.83 -35.61
C GLU A 377 24.54 -10.94 -34.79
N VAL A 378 23.23 -11.11 -34.96
CA VAL A 378 22.44 -12.18 -34.35
C VAL A 378 21.82 -12.99 -35.48
N ASP A 379 22.19 -14.27 -35.59
CA ASP A 379 21.73 -15.17 -36.65
C ASP A 379 21.22 -16.50 -36.06
N GLY A 380 20.02 -16.91 -36.44
CA GLY A 380 19.40 -18.17 -36.00
C GLY A 380 19.35 -18.36 -34.48
N SER A 381 19.24 -17.27 -33.72
CA SER A 381 19.49 -17.26 -32.27
C SER A 381 18.29 -16.80 -31.44
N ARG A 382 18.33 -17.07 -30.14
CA ARG A 382 17.29 -16.67 -29.18
C ARG A 382 17.84 -15.71 -28.13
N LEU A 383 17.23 -14.55 -27.99
CA LEU A 383 17.55 -13.61 -26.91
C LEU A 383 16.31 -13.38 -26.06
N SER A 384 16.47 -13.38 -24.74
CA SER A 384 15.39 -13.10 -23.79
C SER A 384 15.84 -12.17 -22.67
N LEU A 385 14.99 -11.19 -22.35
CA LEU A 385 15.03 -10.36 -21.15
C LEU A 385 13.65 -10.45 -20.50
N SER A 386 13.44 -11.46 -19.66
CA SER A 386 12.10 -11.83 -19.21
C SER A 386 11.98 -11.99 -17.70
N ARG A 387 10.77 -11.77 -17.17
CA ARG A 387 10.45 -11.99 -15.74
C ARG A 387 11.40 -11.30 -14.74
N ASN A 388 12.09 -10.24 -15.16
CA ASN A 388 12.96 -9.48 -14.28
C ASN A 388 12.14 -8.49 -13.46
N ALA A 389 12.58 -8.23 -12.24
CA ALA A 389 11.87 -7.40 -11.28
C ALA A 389 12.73 -6.24 -10.78
N VAL A 390 12.19 -5.03 -10.85
CA VAL A 390 12.70 -3.87 -10.11
C VAL A 390 11.65 -3.46 -9.10
N ARG A 391 12.03 -3.35 -7.83
CA ARG A 391 11.10 -2.99 -6.74
C ARG A 391 11.68 -1.89 -5.87
N THR A 392 10.90 -0.85 -5.60
CA THR A 392 11.32 0.24 -4.71
C THR A 392 10.18 0.68 -3.79
N VAL A 393 10.35 0.55 -2.47
CA VAL A 393 9.31 0.86 -1.48
C VAL A 393 9.85 1.69 -0.32
N ALA A 394 9.19 2.78 0.10
CA ALA A 394 9.53 3.51 1.33
C ALA A 394 8.27 3.79 2.18
N VAL A 395 8.16 3.38 3.45
CA VAL A 395 6.90 3.54 4.24
C VAL A 395 7.18 4.10 5.63
N ALA A 396 6.40 5.10 6.06
CA ALA A 396 6.64 5.82 7.31
C ALA A 396 5.59 5.65 8.41
N ASN A 397 4.72 4.64 8.43
CA ASN A 397 4.51 3.76 9.61
C ASN A 397 3.67 2.54 9.20
N LEU A 398 4.06 1.34 9.62
CA LEU A 398 3.39 0.11 9.20
C LEU A 398 3.08 -0.74 10.43
N ALA A 399 1.80 -1.01 10.65
CA ALA A 399 1.34 -2.02 11.60
C ALA A 399 0.83 -3.20 10.78
N GLU A 400 1.67 -4.22 10.60
CA GLU A 400 1.35 -5.40 9.78
C GLU A 400 0.20 -6.21 10.37
N GLY A 401 0.04 -6.13 11.70
CA GLY A 401 -1.05 -6.74 12.41
C GLY A 401 -1.00 -6.42 13.90
N ASN A 402 -2.12 -5.95 14.45
CA ASN A 402 -2.41 -5.99 15.88
C ASN A 402 -3.59 -6.96 16.07
N GLN A 403 -3.31 -8.16 16.55
CA GLN A 403 -4.28 -9.27 16.60
C GLN A 403 -4.50 -9.73 18.03
N LEU A 404 -5.73 -9.56 18.53
CA LEU A 404 -6.16 -10.08 19.84
C LEU A 404 -7.20 -11.20 19.62
N ASN A 405 -6.85 -12.43 20.00
CA ASN A 405 -7.77 -13.56 19.97
C ASN A 405 -8.03 -14.08 21.38
N VAL A 406 -9.30 -14.25 21.73
CA VAL A 406 -9.72 -14.73 23.04
C VAL A 406 -10.70 -15.88 22.89
N GLU A 407 -10.34 -17.04 23.41
CA GLU A 407 -11.21 -18.19 23.55
C GLU A 407 -11.39 -18.53 25.04
N ALA A 408 -12.66 -18.65 25.46
CA ALA A 408 -12.97 -19.02 26.83
C ALA A 408 -14.22 -19.91 26.96
N ASN A 409 -14.37 -20.58 28.11
CA ASN A 409 -15.61 -21.30 28.43
C ASN A 409 -16.73 -20.33 28.85
N GLY A 410 -16.39 -19.13 29.31
CA GLY A 410 -17.33 -18.05 29.61
C GLY A 410 -16.59 -16.74 29.93
N ILE A 411 -17.18 -15.61 29.52
CA ILE A 411 -16.66 -14.27 29.80
C ILE A 411 -17.76 -13.44 30.46
N ASP A 412 -17.48 -12.95 31.65
CA ASP A 412 -18.35 -12.04 32.39
C ASP A 412 -17.53 -10.92 33.03
N THR A 413 -17.31 -9.83 32.29
CA THR A 413 -16.52 -8.68 32.74
C THR A 413 -17.39 -7.45 32.97
N MET A 414 -18.63 -7.65 33.41
CA MET A 414 -19.57 -6.56 33.64
C MET A 414 -18.97 -5.52 34.59
N GLY A 415 -18.82 -4.29 34.13
CA GLY A 415 -18.22 -3.23 34.93
C GLY A 415 -18.41 -1.86 34.32
N GLY A 416 -18.60 -0.85 35.16
CA GLY A 416 -18.44 0.55 34.79
C GLY A 416 -17.08 1.05 35.29
N LEU A 417 -16.47 1.98 34.58
CA LEU A 417 -15.41 2.81 35.15
C LEU A 417 -15.98 3.60 36.34
N GLU A 418 -15.15 4.15 37.22
CA GLU A 418 -15.63 5.04 38.30
C GLU A 418 -16.42 6.25 37.76
N THR A 419 -16.33 6.54 36.45
CA THR A 419 -16.85 7.73 35.78
C THR A 419 -17.83 7.46 34.62
N GLY A 420 -18.21 6.21 34.30
CA GLY A 420 -19.13 5.96 33.17
C GLY A 420 -19.21 4.52 32.66
N PRO A 421 -20.00 4.28 31.58
CA PRO A 421 -20.04 2.99 30.88
C PRO A 421 -18.68 2.63 30.26
N VAL A 422 -18.42 1.33 30.09
CA VAL A 422 -17.25 0.80 29.36
C VAL A 422 -17.65 0.44 27.94
N GLY A 423 -16.72 0.31 27.00
CA GLY A 423 -17.05 0.02 25.60
C GLY A 423 -17.15 1.29 24.76
N THR A 424 -16.08 2.07 24.77
CA THR A 424 -15.98 3.34 24.04
C THR A 424 -14.62 3.44 23.37
N ALA A 425 -14.63 3.34 22.05
CA ALA A 425 -13.49 3.64 21.18
C ALA A 425 -13.61 5.09 20.70
N SER A 426 -12.72 5.97 21.16
CA SER A 426 -12.87 7.42 20.93
C SER A 426 -11.59 8.16 20.59
N VAL A 427 -11.78 9.29 19.89
CA VAL A 427 -10.83 10.39 19.80
C VAL A 427 -11.47 11.59 20.51
N GLY A 428 -10.86 12.04 21.60
CA GLY A 428 -11.29 13.14 22.42
C GLY A 428 -11.19 14.49 21.71
N ASN A 429 -11.94 15.48 22.19
CA ASN A 429 -11.87 16.86 21.70
C ASN A 429 -10.48 17.51 21.88
N ASP A 430 -9.69 17.00 22.81
CA ASP A 430 -8.29 17.34 23.08
C ASP A 430 -7.29 16.52 22.25
N ASN A 431 -7.76 15.69 21.32
CA ASN A 431 -7.02 14.68 20.56
C ASN A 431 -6.49 13.50 21.39
N SER A 432 -6.95 13.32 22.63
CA SER A 432 -6.68 12.08 23.37
C SER A 432 -7.33 10.90 22.67
N ILE A 433 -6.70 9.73 22.71
CA ILE A 433 -7.20 8.54 22.02
C ILE A 433 -7.35 7.45 23.06
N SER A 434 -8.54 6.88 23.18
CA SER A 434 -8.83 5.94 24.26
C SER A 434 -9.67 4.75 23.84
N THR A 435 -9.54 3.69 24.62
CA THR A 435 -10.40 2.50 24.63
C THR A 435 -10.69 2.13 26.09
N THR A 436 -11.94 1.78 26.39
CA THR A 436 -12.40 1.53 27.77
C THR A 436 -12.92 0.12 27.99
N ALA A 437 -13.08 -0.67 26.93
CA ALA A 437 -13.58 -2.04 27.00
C ALA A 437 -12.66 -3.02 27.76
N ALA A 438 -13.26 -4.13 28.20
CA ALA A 438 -12.54 -5.23 28.81
C ALA A 438 -11.50 -5.86 27.85
N PHE A 439 -11.83 -5.91 26.57
CA PHE A 439 -10.93 -6.36 25.51
C PHE A 439 -10.75 -5.25 24.49
N SER A 440 -9.51 -4.92 24.15
CA SER A 440 -9.29 -3.83 23.21
C SER A 440 -8.04 -3.95 22.34
N VAL A 441 -8.13 -3.40 21.14
CA VAL A 441 -7.01 -3.16 20.24
C VAL A 441 -6.99 -1.69 19.86
N GLN A 442 -5.87 -1.03 20.13
CA GLN A 442 -5.68 0.39 19.81
C GLN A 442 -4.43 0.57 18.94
N ASN A 443 -4.61 1.20 17.78
CA ASN A 443 -3.51 1.54 16.90
C ASN A 443 -3.48 3.05 16.66
N VAL A 444 -2.31 3.66 16.88
CA VAL A 444 -2.07 5.09 16.69
C VAL A 444 -0.80 5.26 15.85
N GLN A 445 -0.94 5.84 14.66
CA GLN A 445 0.19 6.11 13.78
C GLN A 445 0.21 7.58 13.34
N ASP A 446 1.38 8.20 13.38
CA ASP A 446 1.60 9.58 12.96
C ASP A 446 2.89 9.72 12.15
N ILE A 447 2.80 10.10 10.88
CA ILE A 447 4.02 10.38 10.09
C ILE A 447 4.63 11.75 10.43
N GLY A 448 3.93 12.63 11.14
CA GLY A 448 4.43 13.99 11.38
C GLY A 448 4.78 14.70 10.05
N GLU A 449 5.79 15.56 10.09
CA GLU A 449 6.33 16.24 8.91
C GLU A 449 7.25 15.36 8.04
N ALA A 450 7.20 14.03 8.16
CA ALA A 450 8.10 13.14 7.44
C ALA A 450 8.00 13.29 5.91
N LYS A 451 9.13 13.09 5.24
CA LYS A 451 9.19 12.97 3.78
C LYS A 451 9.34 11.50 3.41
N VAL A 452 8.31 10.93 2.80
CA VAL A 452 8.29 9.54 2.34
C VAL A 452 8.43 9.51 0.82
N GLY A 453 9.51 8.92 0.34
CA GLY A 453 9.87 8.99 -1.08
C GLY A 453 10.33 7.65 -1.65
N ALA A 454 9.77 7.25 -2.79
CA ALA A 454 10.27 6.11 -3.55
C ALA A 454 10.55 6.50 -5.00
N ALA A 455 11.75 6.15 -5.48
CA ALA A 455 12.17 6.50 -6.84
C ALA A 455 12.83 5.33 -7.58
N SER A 456 12.49 5.15 -8.86
CA SER A 456 13.20 4.24 -9.75
C SER A 456 13.63 4.95 -11.02
N THR A 457 14.89 4.71 -11.40
CA THR A 457 15.48 5.09 -12.70
C THR A 457 16.00 3.88 -13.48
N SER A 458 15.65 2.68 -13.03
CA SER A 458 16.14 1.41 -13.57
C SER A 458 15.35 0.99 -14.81
N ALA A 459 15.87 1.32 -16.00
CA ALA A 459 15.28 0.90 -17.28
C ALA A 459 15.70 -0.54 -17.66
N LEU A 460 14.83 -1.25 -18.38
CA LEU A 460 15.11 -2.59 -18.89
C LEU A 460 15.34 -2.55 -20.39
N LYS A 461 16.44 -3.15 -20.85
CA LYS A 461 16.87 -3.03 -22.24
C LYS A 461 17.52 -4.29 -22.79
N LEU A 462 17.05 -4.72 -23.97
CA LEU A 462 17.71 -5.71 -24.81
C LEU A 462 18.25 -5.03 -26.07
N GLY A 463 19.55 -4.91 -26.21
CA GLY A 463 20.22 -4.22 -27.32
C GLY A 463 20.90 -5.17 -28.30
N VAL A 464 20.74 -4.92 -29.59
CA VAL A 464 21.54 -5.53 -30.66
C VAL A 464 22.08 -4.43 -31.58
N LEU A 465 23.40 -4.38 -31.72
CA LEU A 465 24.07 -3.37 -32.56
C LEU A 465 24.13 -3.80 -34.03
N GLY A 466 24.33 -5.10 -34.31
CA GLY A 466 24.38 -5.65 -35.65
C GLY A 466 23.01 -6.02 -36.24
N PRO A 467 22.99 -6.63 -37.44
CA PRO A 467 21.78 -7.20 -38.03
C PRO A 467 21.20 -8.33 -37.18
N VAL A 468 19.87 -8.49 -37.25
CA VAL A 468 19.13 -9.60 -36.65
C VAL A 468 18.48 -10.41 -37.77
N GLU A 469 18.92 -11.65 -37.96
CA GLU A 469 18.45 -12.55 -39.01
C GLU A 469 17.91 -13.85 -38.41
N GLN A 470 16.73 -14.29 -38.86
CA GLN A 470 16.12 -15.58 -38.51
C GLN A 470 16.09 -15.90 -37.00
N SER A 471 15.90 -14.87 -36.17
CA SER A 471 16.10 -14.95 -34.72
C SER A 471 14.84 -14.57 -33.95
N SER A 472 14.78 -14.97 -32.67
CA SER A 472 13.69 -14.63 -31.76
C SER A 472 14.18 -13.76 -30.60
N LEU A 473 13.63 -12.55 -30.46
CA LEU A 473 13.94 -11.61 -29.39
C LEU A 473 12.69 -11.37 -28.54
N SER A 474 12.75 -11.66 -27.24
CA SER A 474 11.62 -11.46 -26.32
C SER A 474 12.03 -10.63 -25.12
N ALA A 475 11.32 -9.55 -24.83
CA ALA A 475 11.44 -8.80 -23.59
C ALA A 475 10.09 -8.77 -22.87
N ASP A 476 9.75 -9.91 -22.27
CA ASP A 476 8.39 -10.22 -21.84
C ASP A 476 8.26 -10.40 -20.32
N GLY A 477 7.14 -9.97 -19.75
CA GLY A 477 6.77 -10.27 -18.37
C GLY A 477 7.63 -9.59 -17.31
N ASN A 478 8.30 -8.49 -17.64
CA ASN A 478 9.12 -7.77 -16.68
C ASN A 478 8.26 -6.81 -15.85
N ASN A 479 8.64 -6.62 -14.59
CA ASN A 479 7.93 -5.78 -13.65
C ASN A 479 8.83 -4.69 -13.07
N VAL A 480 8.33 -3.45 -13.08
CA VAL A 480 8.89 -2.33 -12.33
C VAL A 480 7.81 -1.79 -11.41
N SER A 481 8.03 -1.89 -10.11
CA SER A 481 7.09 -1.44 -9.07
C SER A 481 7.72 -0.37 -8.17
N VAL A 482 7.06 0.78 -8.00
CA VAL A 482 7.53 1.85 -7.09
C VAL A 482 6.38 2.33 -6.20
N ALA A 483 6.54 2.36 -4.88
CA ALA A 483 5.51 2.86 -3.96
C ALA A 483 6.18 3.56 -2.75
N ALA A 484 5.65 4.58 -2.07
CA ALA A 484 4.85 4.30 -0.88
C ALA A 484 5.09 5.35 0.23
N THR A 485 4.58 5.16 1.45
CA THR A 485 3.19 5.18 1.95
C THR A 485 3.27 5.74 3.38
N GLY A 486 2.47 6.74 3.70
CA GLY A 486 2.47 7.45 4.98
C GLY A 486 1.37 6.97 5.91
N ASN A 487 1.63 5.85 6.57
CA ASN A 487 0.83 4.95 7.40
C ASN A 487 -0.18 3.97 6.76
N ALA A 488 -0.18 2.77 7.33
CA ALA A 488 -1.08 1.67 7.04
C ALA A 488 -1.14 0.74 8.26
N ALA A 489 -2.32 0.22 8.57
CA ALA A 489 -2.53 -0.65 9.72
C ALA A 489 -3.56 -1.75 9.45
N THR A 490 -3.29 -2.93 9.99
CA THR A 490 -4.25 -4.04 10.09
C THR A 490 -4.51 -4.34 11.56
N ASN A 491 -5.77 -4.29 11.98
CA ASN A 491 -6.19 -4.54 13.36
C ASN A 491 -7.29 -5.60 13.40
N GLY A 492 -7.18 -6.55 14.33
CA GLY A 492 -8.14 -7.62 14.51
C GLY A 492 -8.44 -7.90 15.98
N LEU A 493 -9.72 -8.07 16.30
CA LEU A 493 -10.19 -8.50 17.62
C LEU A 493 -11.21 -9.63 17.46
N SER A 494 -10.94 -10.79 18.06
CA SER A 494 -11.84 -11.94 18.08
C SER A 494 -12.16 -12.39 19.50
N LEU A 495 -13.45 -12.44 19.84
CA LEU A 495 -13.92 -13.02 21.11
C LEU A 495 -14.82 -14.22 20.83
N LYS A 496 -14.52 -15.33 21.49
CA LYS A 496 -15.29 -16.57 21.40
C LYS A 496 -15.50 -17.20 22.76
N ALA A 497 -16.77 -17.28 23.16
CA ALA A 497 -17.16 -18.09 24.32
C ALA A 497 -18.64 -18.48 24.22
N PRO A 498 -19.06 -19.63 24.78
CA PRO A 498 -20.47 -20.00 24.87
C PRO A 498 -21.35 -18.93 25.52
N MET A 499 -20.83 -18.26 26.55
CA MET A 499 -21.52 -17.16 27.26
C MET A 499 -20.63 -15.91 27.29
N LEU A 500 -21.14 -14.79 26.78
CA LEU A 500 -20.44 -13.51 26.71
C LEU A 500 -21.27 -12.40 27.37
N ARG A 501 -20.72 -11.78 28.41
CA ARG A 501 -21.23 -10.53 29.00
C ARG A 501 -20.06 -9.59 29.23
N THR A 502 -19.69 -8.86 28.19
CA THR A 502 -18.43 -8.10 28.11
C THR A 502 -18.57 -6.90 27.19
N SER A 503 -17.54 -6.06 27.15
CA SER A 503 -17.32 -5.06 26.11
C SER A 503 -16.07 -5.37 25.27
N ALA A 504 -16.05 -4.90 24.02
CA ALA A 504 -14.88 -4.95 23.15
C ALA A 504 -14.71 -3.66 22.32
N ASP A 505 -13.51 -3.10 22.31
CA ASP A 505 -13.19 -1.87 21.57
C ASP A 505 -12.07 -2.11 20.54
N LEU A 506 -12.28 -1.64 19.31
CA LEU A 506 -11.20 -1.53 18.32
C LEU A 506 -11.13 -0.07 17.87
N ASN A 507 -10.00 0.59 18.15
CA ASN A 507 -9.78 1.99 17.82
C ASN A 507 -8.53 2.15 16.95
N ASN A 508 -8.72 2.61 15.71
CA ASN A 508 -7.62 2.87 14.79
C ASN A 508 -7.55 4.35 14.42
N VAL A 509 -6.43 5.00 14.76
CA VAL A 509 -6.16 6.40 14.49
C VAL A 509 -4.90 6.53 13.64
N GLN A 510 -5.03 7.17 12.48
CA GLN A 510 -3.92 7.45 11.58
C GLN A 510 -3.88 8.93 11.23
N ALA A 511 -2.72 9.58 11.45
CA ALA A 511 -2.49 10.99 11.19
C ALA A 511 -1.33 11.20 10.22
N ALA A 512 -1.42 12.27 9.42
CA ALA A 512 -0.36 12.67 8.51
C ALA A 512 -0.37 14.17 8.17
N ASN A 513 0.81 14.79 8.20
CA ASN A 513 1.09 16.19 7.79
C ASN A 513 2.39 16.33 6.97
N GLY A 514 2.97 15.21 6.54
CA GLY A 514 4.20 15.13 5.76
C GLY A 514 3.97 15.13 4.25
N THR A 515 4.93 14.60 3.48
CA THR A 515 4.79 14.42 2.02
C THR A 515 5.02 12.98 1.61
N VAL A 516 4.25 12.50 0.63
CA VAL A 516 4.38 11.14 0.08
C VAL A 516 4.56 11.23 -1.44
N ARG A 517 5.69 10.76 -1.96
CA ARG A 517 6.06 10.93 -3.36
C ARG A 517 6.59 9.65 -3.99
N VAL A 518 6.08 9.36 -5.18
CA VAL A 518 6.56 8.30 -6.06
C VAL A 518 7.01 8.88 -7.39
N GLN A 519 8.17 8.43 -7.86
CA GLN A 519 8.71 8.75 -9.17
C GLN A 519 9.27 7.50 -9.88
N ALA A 520 8.73 7.20 -11.05
CA ALA A 520 9.20 6.12 -11.91
C ALA A 520 9.49 6.70 -13.31
N GLY A 521 10.78 6.93 -13.57
CA GLY A 521 11.25 7.59 -14.79
C GLY A 521 11.02 9.10 -14.83
N ASP A 522 11.53 9.71 -15.91
CA ASP A 522 11.26 11.10 -16.25
C ASP A 522 11.16 11.29 -17.78
N ALA A 523 10.90 12.52 -18.24
CA ALA A 523 10.72 12.81 -19.65
C ALA A 523 11.98 12.62 -20.50
N VAL A 524 13.18 12.63 -19.89
CA VAL A 524 14.46 12.41 -20.56
C VAL A 524 14.81 10.92 -20.58
N THR A 525 14.45 10.21 -19.50
CA THR A 525 14.76 8.82 -19.22
C THR A 525 13.49 8.08 -18.78
N PRO A 526 12.58 7.77 -19.74
CA PRO A 526 11.41 6.96 -19.44
C PRO A 526 11.84 5.54 -19.02
N LEU A 527 11.09 4.93 -18.10
CA LEU A 527 11.22 3.52 -17.77
C LEU A 527 10.47 2.65 -18.77
N GLY A 528 10.32 1.37 -18.46
CA GLY A 528 9.70 0.38 -19.31
C GLY A 528 10.74 -0.55 -19.94
N VAL A 529 10.33 -1.19 -21.03
CA VAL A 529 11.06 -2.28 -21.65
C VAL A 529 11.22 -2.00 -23.13
N VAL A 530 12.47 -1.95 -23.59
CA VAL A 530 12.77 -1.67 -25.00
C VAL A 530 13.74 -2.67 -25.62
N LEU A 531 13.48 -3.04 -26.88
CA LEU A 531 14.49 -3.63 -27.75
C LEU A 531 15.20 -2.51 -28.50
N ALA A 532 16.51 -2.37 -28.35
CA ALA A 532 17.27 -1.35 -29.09
C ALA A 532 18.03 -1.99 -30.24
N LEU A 533 17.55 -1.78 -31.46
CA LEU A 533 18.00 -2.46 -32.67
C LEU A 533 18.53 -1.41 -33.66
N SER A 534 19.85 -1.42 -33.90
CA SER A 534 20.48 -0.47 -34.82
C SER A 534 20.71 -1.04 -36.23
N GLY A 535 20.64 -2.36 -36.38
CA GLY A 535 20.82 -3.07 -37.65
C GLY A 535 19.51 -3.35 -38.40
N THR A 536 19.62 -4.01 -39.56
CA THR A 536 18.46 -4.54 -40.29
C THR A 536 17.88 -5.76 -39.56
N VAL A 537 16.56 -5.89 -39.55
CA VAL A 537 15.85 -7.04 -39.00
C VAL A 537 15.22 -7.84 -40.15
N ARG A 538 15.50 -9.13 -40.24
CA ARG A 538 15.04 -10.00 -41.33
C ARG A 538 14.55 -11.35 -40.82
N GLY A 539 13.36 -11.78 -41.25
CA GLY A 539 12.84 -13.11 -40.97
C GLY A 539 12.75 -13.46 -39.48
N SER A 540 12.57 -12.47 -38.61
CA SER A 540 12.72 -12.61 -37.16
C SER A 540 11.41 -12.33 -36.41
N ASP A 541 11.31 -12.86 -35.19
CA ASP A 541 10.16 -12.68 -34.30
C ASP A 541 10.57 -11.84 -33.08
N LEU A 542 9.87 -10.72 -32.87
CA LEU A 542 10.22 -9.74 -31.85
C LEU A 542 9.01 -9.43 -30.97
N SER A 543 9.21 -9.45 -29.64
CA SER A 543 8.13 -9.22 -28.69
C SER A 543 8.55 -8.41 -27.48
N VAL A 544 7.64 -7.52 -27.08
CA VAL A 544 7.64 -6.78 -25.81
C VAL A 544 6.25 -6.95 -25.23
N ARG A 545 6.05 -8.03 -24.46
CA ARG A 545 4.72 -8.41 -23.96
C ARG A 545 4.60 -8.41 -22.44
N ASP A 546 3.41 -8.12 -21.95
CA ASP A 546 3.02 -8.32 -20.54
C ASP A 546 3.97 -7.64 -19.54
N ASN A 547 4.59 -6.53 -19.93
CA ASN A 547 5.46 -5.77 -19.03
C ASN A 547 4.63 -4.77 -18.24
N ASP A 548 4.91 -4.67 -16.94
CA ASP A 548 4.19 -3.81 -16.02
C ASP A 548 5.11 -2.76 -15.42
N LEU A 549 4.70 -1.50 -15.51
CA LEU A 549 5.33 -0.37 -14.87
C LEU A 549 4.31 0.34 -13.99
N ALA A 550 4.48 0.25 -12.67
CA ALA A 550 3.54 0.78 -11.70
C ALA A 550 4.17 1.80 -10.74
N GLY A 551 3.40 2.84 -10.39
CA GLY A 551 3.74 3.80 -9.33
C GLY A 551 2.56 4.07 -8.38
N THR A 552 2.79 4.12 -7.07
CA THR A 552 1.72 4.24 -6.05
C THR A 552 2.14 4.97 -4.75
N ALA A 553 1.67 6.21 -4.50
CA ALA A 553 0.86 6.49 -3.28
C ALA A 553 1.47 6.17 -1.88
N THR A 554 0.75 5.94 -0.76
CA THR A 554 -0.63 6.22 -0.26
C THR A 554 -0.43 6.87 1.12
N ALA A 555 -1.17 7.89 1.52
CA ALA A 555 -1.13 8.37 2.91
C ALA A 555 -2.40 7.90 3.62
N ASN A 556 -2.19 6.94 4.50
CA ASN A 556 -3.14 6.31 5.40
C ASN A 556 -4.28 5.48 4.82
N SER A 557 -4.18 4.17 5.07
CA SER A 557 -5.20 3.16 4.79
C SER A 557 -5.30 2.19 5.98
N ALA A 558 -6.52 1.76 6.31
CA ALA A 558 -6.83 0.98 7.52
C ALA A 558 -7.69 -0.24 7.19
N SER A 559 -7.35 -1.39 7.78
CA SER A 559 -8.20 -2.57 7.77
C SER A 559 -8.47 -3.01 9.20
N ASN A 560 -9.74 -2.93 9.61
CA ASN A 560 -10.19 -3.25 10.96
C ASN A 560 -11.25 -4.34 10.90
N ALA A 561 -11.04 -5.42 11.67
CA ALA A 561 -11.98 -6.52 11.79
C ALA A 561 -12.27 -6.83 13.25
N MET A 562 -13.55 -6.88 13.62
CA MET A 562 -14.01 -7.35 14.92
C MET A 562 -15.02 -8.48 14.73
N THR A 563 -14.78 -9.62 15.37
CA THR A 563 -15.65 -10.80 15.30
C THR A 563 -16.00 -11.30 16.70
N ILE A 564 -17.29 -11.38 17.00
CA ILE A 564 -17.83 -11.83 18.29
C ILE A 564 -18.72 -13.05 18.07
N GLU A 565 -18.39 -14.17 18.70
CA GLU A 565 -19.11 -15.44 18.57
C GLU A 565 -19.47 -16.01 19.95
N GLY A 566 -20.75 -16.35 20.15
CA GLY A 566 -21.17 -17.08 21.33
C GLY A 566 -22.54 -17.74 21.21
N ALA A 567 -22.92 -18.56 22.18
CA ALA A 567 -24.29 -19.09 22.22
C ALA A 567 -25.23 -18.04 22.82
N THR A 568 -24.82 -17.38 23.89
CA THR A 568 -25.58 -16.31 24.55
C THR A 568 -24.70 -15.09 24.76
N LEU A 569 -25.13 -13.94 24.26
CA LEU A 569 -24.49 -12.66 24.51
C LEU A 569 -25.43 -11.77 25.33
N ALA A 570 -24.91 -11.05 26.31
CA ALA A 570 -25.66 -10.10 27.14
C ALA A 570 -24.91 -8.77 27.25
N ASN A 571 -25.62 -7.69 27.55
CA ASN A 571 -25.01 -6.38 27.77
C ASN A 571 -23.99 -6.44 28.92
N GLY A 572 -22.75 -6.08 28.60
CA GLY A 572 -21.63 -6.01 29.53
C GLY A 572 -21.06 -4.61 29.72
N SER A 573 -21.50 -3.64 28.92
CA SER A 573 -20.95 -2.29 28.82
C SER A 573 -21.62 -1.27 29.74
N GLY A 574 -22.89 -1.49 30.09
CA GLY A 574 -23.72 -0.49 30.75
C GLY A 574 -24.22 0.62 29.81
N HIS A 575 -23.95 0.53 28.50
CA HIS A 575 -24.57 1.40 27.50
C HIS A 575 -26.05 1.03 27.33
N GLY A 576 -26.92 2.05 27.34
CA GLY A 576 -28.36 1.87 27.11
C GLY A 576 -28.76 1.90 25.63
N GLU A 577 -27.92 2.50 24.78
CA GLU A 577 -28.02 2.55 23.31
C GLU A 577 -26.60 2.58 22.75
N ALA A 578 -26.43 2.02 21.55
CA ALA A 578 -25.23 2.17 20.75
C ALA A 578 -25.21 3.55 20.09
N ILE A 579 -24.02 4.16 20.01
CA ILE A 579 -23.80 5.48 19.44
C ILE A 579 -22.63 5.44 18.46
N SER A 580 -22.84 5.98 17.26
CA SER A 580 -21.80 6.23 16.26
C SER A 580 -21.77 7.71 15.89
N GLY A 581 -20.60 8.33 16.00
CA GLY A 581 -20.37 9.73 15.68
C GLY A 581 -19.96 10.58 16.90
N PRO A 582 -20.56 11.77 17.11
CA PRO A 582 -20.27 12.62 18.27
C PRO A 582 -20.57 11.91 19.59
N LEU A 583 -19.60 11.99 20.51
CA LEU A 583 -19.69 11.54 21.89
C LEU A 583 -19.62 12.78 22.81
N ALA A 584 -19.89 12.60 24.11
CA ALA A 584 -19.85 13.70 25.08
C ALA A 584 -18.51 14.45 25.06
N ASP A 585 -17.40 13.70 24.99
CA ASP A 585 -16.04 14.24 25.09
C ASP A 585 -15.22 14.06 23.79
N GLY A 586 -15.86 13.78 22.65
CA GLY A 586 -15.13 13.58 21.40
C GLY A 586 -15.96 13.00 20.26
N TYR A 587 -15.34 12.13 19.47
CA TYR A 587 -15.94 11.43 18.34
C TYR A 587 -15.50 9.96 18.34
N GLY A 588 -16.40 9.05 18.00
CA GLY A 588 -16.07 7.62 17.96
C GLY A 588 -17.29 6.71 17.93
N ALA A 589 -17.14 5.55 18.56
CA ALA A 589 -18.18 4.53 18.73
C ALA A 589 -18.31 4.17 20.22
N ALA A 590 -19.54 4.01 20.70
CA ALA A 590 -19.83 3.62 22.07
C ALA A 590 -20.98 2.59 22.11
N ALA A 591 -20.69 1.38 22.56
CA ALA A 591 -21.60 0.23 22.59
C ALA A 591 -20.96 -0.93 23.38
N ASP A 592 -21.61 -2.11 23.44
CA ASP A 592 -20.94 -3.32 23.92
C ASP A 592 -19.78 -3.71 23.01
N PHE A 593 -19.99 -3.61 21.70
CA PHE A 593 -18.95 -3.84 20.70
C PHE A 593 -18.79 -2.60 19.84
N ALA A 594 -17.68 -1.88 20.05
CA ALA A 594 -17.42 -0.58 19.42
C ALA A 594 -16.18 -0.64 18.52
N LEU A 595 -16.37 -0.31 17.24
CA LEU A 595 -15.30 -0.16 16.26
C LEU A 595 -15.25 1.29 15.79
N ALA A 596 -14.15 1.97 16.08
CA ALA A 596 -13.88 3.33 15.60
C ALA A 596 -12.65 3.35 14.70
N ASN A 597 -12.78 4.04 13.57
CA ASN A 597 -11.67 4.33 12.66
C ASN A 597 -11.66 5.82 12.33
N SER A 598 -10.56 6.48 12.67
CA SER A 598 -10.34 7.92 12.44
C SER A 598 -9.05 8.13 11.64
N GLN A 599 -9.18 8.67 10.44
CA GLN A 599 -8.03 8.96 9.56
C GLN A 599 -7.99 10.45 9.20
N LYS A 600 -6.80 11.08 9.24
CA LYS A 600 -6.67 12.52 9.01
C LYS A 600 -5.41 12.91 8.23
N LEU A 601 -5.57 13.78 7.22
CA LEU A 601 -4.48 14.40 6.43
C LEU A 601 -4.71 15.91 6.22
N GLY A 602 -3.72 16.78 6.36
CA GLY A 602 -3.61 17.66 7.54
C GLY A 602 -4.36 19.00 7.38
N LEU A 603 -5.07 19.46 8.42
CA LEU A 603 -6.05 20.56 8.38
C LEU A 603 -5.71 21.70 9.36
N SER A 604 -5.71 22.95 8.86
CA SER A 604 -6.43 24.09 9.48
C SER A 604 -6.95 25.10 8.43
N GLY A 605 -8.00 24.72 7.68
CA GLY A 605 -8.86 25.65 6.91
C GLY A 605 -8.24 26.37 5.70
N SER A 606 -6.91 26.42 5.57
CA SER A 606 -6.17 27.03 4.47
C SER A 606 -5.61 25.96 3.49
N PRO A 607 -5.63 26.20 2.16
CA PRO A 607 -4.96 25.33 1.19
C PRO A 607 -3.44 25.17 1.41
N GLU A 608 -2.82 26.04 2.21
CA GLU A 608 -1.38 26.02 2.51
C GLU A 608 -0.96 24.86 3.43
N ASP A 609 -1.91 24.26 4.17
CA ASP A 609 -1.67 23.12 5.08
C ASP A 609 -1.87 21.76 4.38
N ALA A 610 -2.18 21.75 3.07
CA ALA A 610 -2.54 20.54 2.36
C ALA A 610 -1.36 19.58 2.18
N VAL A 611 -1.60 18.30 2.45
CA VAL A 611 -0.57 17.26 2.31
C VAL A 611 -0.36 16.91 0.84
N ALA A 612 0.90 16.92 0.40
CA ALA A 612 1.25 16.53 -0.96
C ALA A 612 1.37 15.00 -1.07
N VAL A 613 0.53 14.40 -1.91
CA VAL A 613 0.60 12.97 -2.27
C VAL A 613 0.70 12.86 -3.78
N SER A 614 1.78 12.28 -4.31
CA SER A 614 2.00 12.28 -5.76
C SER A 614 2.60 10.99 -6.28
N SER A 615 2.17 10.59 -7.47
CA SER A 615 2.74 9.49 -8.25
C SER A 615 2.94 9.94 -9.68
N THR A 616 4.18 9.84 -10.15
CA THR A 616 4.58 10.15 -11.54
C THR A 616 5.22 8.93 -12.15
N VAL A 617 4.64 8.44 -13.25
CA VAL A 617 5.13 7.26 -13.96
C VAL A 617 5.22 7.56 -15.45
N ILE A 618 6.40 7.40 -16.01
CA ILE A 618 6.68 7.63 -17.43
C ILE A 618 7.32 6.36 -17.99
N GLY A 619 6.57 5.68 -18.87
CA GLY A 619 6.91 4.41 -19.47
C GLY A 619 7.06 4.47 -20.99
N ARG A 620 7.94 3.63 -21.51
CA ARG A 620 8.17 3.41 -22.93
C ARG A 620 8.31 1.93 -23.22
N PHE A 621 7.53 1.43 -24.16
CA PHE A 621 7.51 0.03 -24.57
C PHE A 621 7.69 -0.09 -26.07
N GLY A 622 8.57 -1.01 -26.48
CA GLY A 622 8.72 -1.36 -27.89
C GLY A 622 10.16 -1.30 -28.39
N MET A 623 10.36 -0.88 -29.64
CA MET A 623 11.67 -0.97 -30.31
C MET A 623 12.26 0.39 -30.66
N LEU A 624 13.53 0.59 -30.31
CA LEU A 624 14.29 1.80 -30.61
C LEU A 624 15.29 1.56 -31.74
N GLY A 625 15.24 2.39 -32.78
CA GLY A 625 16.24 2.48 -33.85
C GLY A 625 15.64 2.58 -35.26
N ASP A 626 16.47 2.96 -36.23
CA ASP A 626 16.10 3.12 -37.65
C ASP A 626 16.18 1.78 -38.41
N SER A 627 15.85 0.67 -37.74
CA SER A 627 15.96 -0.67 -38.31
C SER A 627 14.94 -0.86 -39.42
N ARG A 628 15.42 -1.12 -40.64
CA ARG A 628 14.57 -1.65 -41.71
C ARG A 628 14.15 -3.07 -41.38
N THR A 629 12.85 -3.34 -41.47
CA THR A 629 12.27 -4.62 -41.07
C THR A 629 11.71 -5.36 -42.29
N TYR A 630 12.18 -6.57 -42.53
CA TYR A 630 11.82 -7.42 -43.66
C TYR A 630 11.28 -8.77 -43.20
N ALA A 631 10.11 -9.17 -43.72
CA ALA A 631 9.53 -10.49 -43.47
C ALA A 631 9.52 -10.92 -41.99
N SER A 632 9.32 -9.97 -41.06
CA SER A 632 9.44 -10.19 -39.61
C SER A 632 8.13 -9.91 -38.90
N SER A 633 7.97 -10.45 -37.69
CA SER A 633 6.84 -10.19 -36.82
C SER A 633 7.25 -9.35 -35.61
N TYR A 634 6.40 -8.40 -35.25
CA TYR A 634 6.61 -7.52 -34.12
C TYR A 634 5.33 -7.36 -33.30
N ASP A 635 5.45 -7.57 -31.99
CA ASP A 635 4.33 -7.62 -31.07
C ASP A 635 4.62 -6.83 -29.79
N VAL A 636 3.89 -5.74 -29.58
CA VAL A 636 3.85 -4.95 -28.34
C VAL A 636 2.46 -5.08 -27.77
N SER A 637 2.29 -6.02 -26.86
CA SER A 637 0.95 -6.31 -26.34
C SER A 637 0.90 -6.56 -24.84
N GLY A 638 -0.25 -6.23 -24.25
CA GLY A 638 -0.48 -6.45 -22.82
C GLY A 638 0.42 -5.64 -21.88
N ASN A 639 1.16 -4.64 -22.37
CA ASN A 639 2.01 -3.83 -21.51
C ASN A 639 1.16 -2.81 -20.74
N ALA A 640 1.53 -2.56 -19.49
CA ALA A 640 0.81 -1.68 -18.58
C ALA A 640 1.71 -0.55 -18.05
N VAL A 641 1.19 0.68 -18.08
CA VAL A 641 1.68 1.79 -17.27
C VAL A 641 0.58 2.19 -16.28
N GLY A 642 0.89 2.19 -15.00
CA GLY A 642 -0.02 2.62 -13.94
C GLY A 642 0.59 3.73 -13.10
N SER A 643 -0.21 4.70 -12.67
CA SER A 643 0.18 5.67 -11.64
C SER A 643 -1.00 5.95 -10.74
N THR A 644 -0.88 5.64 -9.45
CA THR A 644 -1.99 5.71 -8.50
C THR A 644 -1.63 6.56 -7.28
N VAL A 645 -2.58 7.30 -6.71
CA VAL A 645 -2.42 8.08 -5.47
C VAL A 645 -3.69 7.97 -4.63
N LEU A 646 -3.60 7.54 -3.38
CA LEU A 646 -4.74 7.45 -2.48
C LEU A 646 -4.43 8.12 -1.13
N GLY A 647 -5.35 8.94 -0.65
CA GLY A 647 -5.43 9.49 0.71
C GLY A 647 -6.78 9.15 1.33
N ASN A 648 -6.82 9.05 2.66
CA ASN A 648 -7.51 8.04 3.47
C ASN A 648 -8.41 6.98 2.81
N THR A 649 -8.18 5.71 3.17
CA THR A 649 -9.06 4.59 2.80
C THR A 649 -9.27 3.68 4.01
N ALA A 650 -10.51 3.29 4.29
CA ALA A 650 -10.86 2.47 5.45
C ALA A 650 -11.73 1.27 5.05
N ALA A 651 -11.35 0.09 5.52
CA ALA A 651 -12.18 -1.11 5.48
C ALA A 651 -12.49 -1.55 6.92
N ASN A 652 -13.75 -1.44 7.33
CA ASN A 652 -14.20 -1.76 8.68
C ASN A 652 -15.23 -2.88 8.63
N ARG A 653 -15.00 -3.97 9.36
CA ARG A 653 -15.93 -5.10 9.48
C ARG A 653 -16.19 -5.38 10.96
N LEU A 654 -17.45 -5.28 11.38
CA LEU A 654 -17.93 -5.70 12.70
C LEU A 654 -18.99 -6.79 12.51
N SER A 655 -18.74 -7.97 13.07
CA SER A 655 -19.67 -9.10 12.99
C SER A 655 -19.94 -9.71 14.35
N VAL A 656 -21.22 -9.89 14.66
CA VAL A 656 -21.72 -10.52 15.87
C VAL A 656 -22.61 -11.69 15.49
N THR A 657 -22.31 -12.88 16.02
CA THR A 657 -23.12 -14.09 15.83
C THR A 657 -23.45 -14.71 17.18
N ALA A 658 -24.75 -14.89 17.42
CA ALA A 658 -25.25 -15.50 18.65
C ALA A 658 -26.41 -16.45 18.39
N ALA A 659 -26.63 -17.47 19.23
CA ALA A 659 -27.95 -18.12 19.27
C ALA A 659 -28.97 -17.20 19.96
N THR A 660 -28.55 -16.54 21.05
CA THR A 660 -29.38 -15.67 21.88
C THR A 660 -28.69 -14.33 22.17
N LEU A 661 -29.36 -13.22 21.89
CA LEU A 661 -28.94 -11.85 22.26
C LEU A 661 -29.80 -11.31 23.41
N GLY A 662 -29.26 -11.28 24.62
CA GLY A 662 -29.96 -10.88 25.84
C GLY A 662 -30.98 -11.91 26.33
N ASP A 663 -31.53 -11.69 27.53
CA ASP A 663 -32.61 -12.49 28.11
C ASP A 663 -33.93 -11.70 28.13
N LEU A 664 -35.06 -12.36 28.37
CA LEU A 664 -36.41 -11.75 28.42
C LEU A 664 -36.59 -10.63 29.48
N GLY A 665 -35.56 -10.30 30.27
CA GLY A 665 -35.56 -9.24 31.26
C GLY A 665 -34.25 -8.44 31.36
N SER A 666 -33.33 -8.56 30.41
CA SER A 666 -32.06 -7.81 30.38
C SER A 666 -31.77 -7.30 28.98
N PRO A 667 -31.21 -6.08 28.82
CA PRO A 667 -30.90 -5.52 27.52
C PRO A 667 -29.99 -6.43 26.70
N ALA A 668 -30.30 -6.61 25.42
CA ALA A 668 -29.37 -7.21 24.47
C ALA A 668 -28.13 -6.31 24.29
N PRO A 669 -26.97 -6.87 23.90
CA PRO A 669 -25.79 -6.06 23.59
C PRO A 669 -26.01 -5.26 22.31
N GLY A 670 -25.50 -4.03 22.26
CA GLY A 670 -25.51 -3.18 21.07
C GLY A 670 -24.19 -3.17 20.31
N THR A 671 -24.22 -2.73 19.06
CA THR A 671 -23.02 -2.58 18.22
C THR A 671 -22.92 -1.18 17.62
N ALA A 672 -21.70 -0.63 17.59
CA ALA A 672 -21.43 0.66 16.96
C ALA A 672 -20.20 0.61 16.06
N LEU A 673 -20.37 1.02 14.80
CA LEU A 673 -19.29 1.23 13.85
C LEU A 673 -19.24 2.72 13.47
N SER A 674 -18.11 3.36 13.74
CA SER A 674 -17.85 4.76 13.40
C SER A 674 -16.64 4.88 12.48
N SER A 675 -16.87 5.37 11.26
CA SER A 675 -15.83 5.61 10.27
C SER A 675 -15.77 7.10 9.93
N ALA A 676 -14.70 7.78 10.36
CA ALA A 676 -14.44 9.17 10.04
C ALA A 676 -13.14 9.34 9.25
N GLN A 677 -13.25 10.04 8.11
CA GLN A 677 -12.12 10.33 7.25
C GLN A 677 -12.10 11.82 6.91
N TYR A 678 -10.96 12.48 7.17
CA TYR A 678 -10.77 13.91 6.96
C TYR A 678 -9.54 14.14 6.08
N ALA A 679 -9.65 14.97 5.04
CA ALA A 679 -8.47 15.31 4.26
C ALA A 679 -8.48 16.74 3.69
N GLN A 680 -7.32 17.40 3.69
CA GLN A 680 -6.90 18.44 2.77
C GLN A 680 -5.61 17.97 2.10
N VAL A 681 -5.67 17.67 0.80
CA VAL A 681 -4.55 17.06 0.05
C VAL A 681 -4.37 17.75 -1.30
N ILE A 682 -3.12 17.84 -1.73
CA ILE A 682 -2.76 18.13 -3.12
C ILE A 682 -2.27 16.82 -3.73
N GLY A 683 -3.19 16.13 -4.42
CA GLY A 683 -3.00 14.81 -4.97
C GLY A 683 -2.87 14.82 -6.49
N GLN A 684 -1.84 14.16 -7.02
CA GLN A 684 -1.69 13.98 -8.46
C GLN A 684 -1.20 12.58 -8.83
N ALA A 685 -2.00 11.89 -9.63
CA ALA A 685 -1.60 10.70 -10.37
C ALA A 685 -1.31 11.08 -11.83
N TYR A 686 -0.06 10.90 -12.26
CA TYR A 686 0.39 11.17 -13.61
C TYR A 686 0.98 9.89 -14.22
N SER A 687 0.41 9.46 -15.36
CA SER A 687 0.86 8.31 -16.15
C SER A 687 1.08 8.73 -17.60
N SER A 688 2.24 8.39 -18.15
CA SER A 688 2.56 8.60 -19.57
C SER A 688 3.13 7.32 -20.16
N SER A 689 2.56 6.88 -21.28
CA SER A 689 2.96 5.68 -22.01
C SER A 689 3.33 6.03 -23.45
N THR A 690 4.51 5.60 -23.87
CA THR A 690 4.94 5.69 -25.27
C THR A 690 5.14 4.28 -25.83
N LEU A 691 4.31 3.93 -26.80
CA LEU A 691 4.47 2.70 -27.58
C LEU A 691 5.35 3.00 -28.78
N VAL A 692 6.33 2.15 -29.06
CA VAL A 692 7.26 2.36 -30.18
C VAL A 692 7.15 1.23 -31.20
N ALA A 693 7.06 1.58 -32.47
CA ALA A 693 7.06 0.65 -33.59
C ALA A 693 8.16 1.00 -34.63
N PRO A 694 8.58 0.05 -35.49
CA PRO A 694 9.41 0.38 -36.65
C PRO A 694 8.65 1.28 -37.64
N GLY A 695 9.35 2.15 -38.37
CA GLY A 695 8.75 2.99 -39.42
C GLY A 695 9.15 2.68 -40.87
N SER A 696 9.80 1.53 -41.13
CA SER A 696 9.92 0.96 -42.49
C SER A 696 9.67 -0.54 -42.45
N LEU A 697 8.59 -0.97 -43.11
CA LEU A 697 8.11 -2.35 -43.09
C LEU A 697 7.95 -2.90 -44.52
N SER A 698 8.57 -4.05 -44.78
CA SER A 698 8.40 -4.80 -46.01
C SER A 698 8.07 -6.26 -45.71
N GLY A 699 6.91 -6.75 -46.18
CA GLY A 699 6.46 -8.12 -45.91
C GLY A 699 6.28 -8.46 -44.42
N SER A 700 6.15 -7.45 -43.54
CA SER A 700 6.25 -7.61 -42.08
C SER A 700 4.89 -7.41 -41.40
N ALA A 701 4.78 -7.85 -40.15
CA ALA A 701 3.60 -7.67 -39.32
C ALA A 701 3.95 -6.93 -38.02
N VAL A 702 3.21 -5.86 -37.71
CA VAL A 702 3.31 -5.11 -36.44
C VAL A 702 1.95 -5.15 -35.75
N SER A 703 1.96 -5.45 -34.46
CA SER A 703 0.82 -5.42 -33.56
C SER A 703 1.13 -4.57 -32.34
N LEU A 704 0.34 -3.51 -32.12
CA LEU A 704 0.28 -2.76 -30.87
C LEU A 704 -1.10 -3.04 -30.25
N ASP A 705 -1.18 -4.06 -29.39
CA ASP A 705 -2.48 -4.64 -28.98
C ASP A 705 -2.68 -4.66 -27.46
N GLY A 706 -3.84 -4.18 -26.99
CA GLY A 706 -4.24 -4.37 -25.59
C GLY A 706 -3.32 -3.71 -24.56
N ASN A 707 -2.55 -2.68 -24.94
CA ASN A 707 -1.69 -1.97 -23.98
C ASN A 707 -2.53 -1.01 -23.14
N ILE A 708 -2.22 -0.92 -21.85
CA ILE A 708 -3.00 -0.18 -20.85
C ILE A 708 -2.16 0.96 -20.28
N ASN A 709 -2.75 2.14 -20.20
CA ASN A 709 -2.20 3.28 -19.49
C ASN A 709 -3.25 3.87 -18.56
N GLN A 710 -2.97 3.89 -17.25
CA GLN A 710 -3.93 4.24 -16.23
C GLN A 710 -3.37 5.22 -15.19
N ALA A 711 -4.14 6.29 -14.92
CA ALA A 711 -3.94 7.17 -13.79
C ALA A 711 -5.14 7.11 -12.83
N ILE A 712 -4.90 6.86 -11.54
CA ILE A 712 -5.94 6.84 -10.50
C ILE A 712 -5.54 7.80 -9.38
N ALA A 713 -6.40 8.75 -9.01
CA ALA A 713 -6.23 9.53 -7.78
C ALA A 713 -7.52 9.53 -6.94
N ALA A 714 -7.44 9.32 -5.63
CA ALA A 714 -8.61 9.43 -4.73
C ALA A 714 -8.27 9.95 -3.32
N ILE A 715 -9.27 10.52 -2.63
CA ILE A 715 -9.04 11.28 -1.38
C ILE A 715 -9.89 10.93 -0.15
N ASN A 716 -10.99 10.19 -0.24
CA ASN A 716 -11.48 9.47 0.93
C ASN A 716 -12.37 8.34 0.42
N GLN A 717 -12.12 7.12 0.89
CA GLN A 717 -12.85 5.91 0.48
C GLN A 717 -13.17 5.05 1.71
N ALA A 718 -14.43 4.67 1.88
CA ALA A 718 -14.88 3.87 3.01
C ALA A 718 -15.63 2.63 2.53
N ASP A 719 -15.28 1.47 3.07
CA ASP A 719 -16.03 0.22 2.96
C ASP A 719 -16.34 -0.28 4.37
N ASN A 720 -17.58 -0.06 4.81
CA ASN A 720 -18.02 -0.37 6.15
C ASN A 720 -19.08 -1.48 6.11
N GLY A 721 -18.86 -2.54 6.89
CA GLY A 721 -19.82 -3.62 7.09
C GLY A 721 -20.11 -3.83 8.56
N LEU A 722 -21.38 -3.80 8.93
CA LEU A 722 -21.88 -4.16 10.24
C LEU A 722 -22.91 -5.29 10.11
N SER A 723 -22.72 -6.37 10.86
CA SER A 723 -23.66 -7.50 10.88
C SER A 723 -23.88 -8.03 12.28
N ALA A 724 -25.15 -8.26 12.65
CA ALA A 724 -25.51 -8.93 13.90
C ALA A 724 -26.66 -9.92 13.64
N HIS A 725 -26.41 -11.18 13.94
CA HIS A 725 -27.32 -12.28 13.66
C HIS A 725 -27.60 -13.10 14.91
N SER A 726 -28.89 -13.35 15.17
CA SER A 726 -29.29 -14.32 16.18
C SER A 726 -30.57 -15.07 15.89
N VAL A 727 -30.77 -16.18 16.62
CA VAL A 727 -32.03 -16.93 16.58
C VAL A 727 -33.06 -16.26 17.47
N THR A 728 -32.68 -15.91 18.69
CA THR A 728 -33.56 -15.26 19.67
C THR A 728 -32.97 -13.96 20.19
N ALA A 729 -33.76 -12.89 20.26
CA ALA A 729 -33.37 -11.65 20.94
C ALA A 729 -34.29 -11.36 22.15
N GLY A 730 -33.67 -11.00 23.27
CA GLY A 730 -34.30 -10.46 24.48
C GLY A 730 -34.77 -9.01 24.27
N LEU A 731 -34.93 -8.27 25.37
CA LEU A 731 -35.37 -6.87 25.31
C LEU A 731 -34.26 -6.02 24.66
N LEU A 732 -34.52 -5.51 23.46
CA LEU A 732 -33.72 -4.43 22.88
C LEU A 732 -34.11 -3.09 23.52
N SER A 733 -33.44 -1.98 23.17
CA SER A 733 -33.75 -0.66 23.76
C SER A 733 -35.22 -0.26 23.63
N GLY A 734 -35.95 -0.89 22.70
CA GLY A 734 -37.38 -0.68 22.47
C GLY A 734 -37.68 0.67 21.84
N ARG A 735 -36.64 1.37 21.39
CA ARG A 735 -36.69 2.65 20.70
C ARG A 735 -36.35 2.46 19.23
N ASP A 736 -36.92 3.32 18.41
CA ASP A 736 -36.53 3.42 17.01
C ASP A 736 -35.10 3.98 16.95
N ALA A 737 -34.32 3.52 15.98
CA ALA A 737 -33.02 4.12 15.71
C ALA A 737 -33.24 5.56 15.21
N HIS A 738 -32.29 6.43 15.54
CA HIS A 738 -32.29 7.83 15.16
C HIS A 738 -31.02 8.16 14.40
N VAL A 739 -31.18 8.79 13.22
CA VAL A 739 -30.08 9.21 12.37
C VAL A 739 -30.24 10.68 12.07
N ALA A 740 -29.25 11.50 12.43
CA ALA A 740 -29.27 12.93 12.21
C ALA A 740 -28.00 13.43 11.51
N SER A 741 -28.16 14.48 10.70
CA SER A 741 -27.06 15.18 10.05
C SER A 741 -27.08 16.66 10.44
N GLY A 742 -25.94 17.13 10.94
CA GLY A 742 -25.63 18.54 11.23
C GLY A 742 -24.29 18.93 10.62
N THR A 743 -23.35 19.38 11.45
CA THR A 743 -21.92 19.49 11.06
C THR A 743 -21.24 18.12 10.95
N THR A 744 -21.80 17.11 11.62
CA THR A 744 -21.38 15.71 11.64
C THR A 744 -22.61 14.79 11.52
N THR A 745 -22.37 13.50 11.29
CA THR A 745 -23.40 12.45 11.38
C THR A 745 -23.47 11.90 12.79
N ALA A 746 -24.67 11.84 13.35
CA ALA A 746 -24.95 11.17 14.63
C ALA A 746 -25.96 10.04 14.41
N VAL A 747 -25.65 8.86 14.91
CA VAL A 747 -26.48 7.65 14.79
C VAL A 747 -26.61 7.02 16.16
N SER A 748 -27.83 6.76 16.61
CA SER A 748 -28.13 6.07 17.88
C SER A 748 -29.23 5.03 17.71
N GLY A 749 -29.14 3.91 18.44
CA GLY A 749 -30.07 2.78 18.34
C GLY A 749 -29.50 1.54 19.02
N ASP A 750 -29.97 0.34 18.65
CA ASP A 750 -29.34 -0.91 19.13
C ASP A 750 -28.07 -1.24 18.33
N ASP A 751 -28.16 -1.17 17.00
CA ASP A 751 -27.05 -1.44 16.08
C ASP A 751 -26.86 -0.28 15.09
N VAL A 752 -25.70 0.38 15.11
CA VAL A 752 -25.52 1.64 14.37
C VAL A 752 -24.23 1.71 13.58
N LEU A 753 -24.35 2.20 12.34
CA LEU A 753 -23.23 2.51 11.46
C LEU A 753 -23.28 3.98 11.05
N GLY A 754 -22.18 4.68 11.31
CA GLY A 754 -21.96 6.07 10.94
C GLY A 754 -20.71 6.21 10.07
N ASN A 755 -20.86 6.88 8.94
CA ASN A 755 -19.79 7.19 8.02
C ASN A 755 -19.75 8.69 7.72
N LEU A 756 -18.62 9.32 8.04
CA LEU A 756 -18.35 10.74 7.80
C LEU A 756 -17.12 10.89 6.92
N GLN A 757 -17.26 11.52 5.76
CA GLN A 757 -16.14 11.82 4.88
C GLN A 757 -16.11 13.31 4.51
N PHE A 758 -14.95 13.94 4.73
CA PHE A 758 -14.66 15.31 4.30
C PHE A 758 -13.45 15.34 3.36
N ALA A 759 -13.63 15.87 2.15
CA ALA A 759 -12.58 16.03 1.15
C ALA A 759 -12.35 17.51 0.81
N GLY A 760 -11.13 18.00 1.05
CA GLY A 760 -10.66 19.32 0.63
C GLY A 760 -9.34 19.26 -0.14
N GLY A 761 -8.96 20.37 -0.76
CA GLY A 761 -7.73 20.49 -1.57
C GLY A 761 -7.97 20.23 -3.06
N ARG A 762 -7.07 19.50 -3.73
CA ARG A 762 -7.16 19.20 -5.17
C ARG A 762 -6.72 17.76 -5.45
N ILE A 763 -7.49 17.03 -6.24
CA ILE A 763 -7.16 15.70 -6.75
C ILE A 763 -7.17 15.68 -8.27
N SER A 764 -6.10 15.17 -8.87
CA SER A 764 -5.97 15.09 -10.33
C SER A 764 -5.45 13.74 -10.81
N ALA A 765 -6.07 13.20 -11.85
CA ALA A 765 -5.58 12.04 -12.61
C ALA A 765 -5.33 12.42 -14.07
N ILE A 766 -4.13 12.12 -14.58
CA ILE A 766 -3.69 12.45 -15.94
C ILE A 766 -3.06 11.21 -16.57
N ALA A 767 -3.63 10.75 -17.69
CA ALA A 767 -3.13 9.64 -18.48
C ALA A 767 -2.91 10.07 -19.95
N SER A 768 -1.70 9.87 -20.48
CA SER A 768 -1.37 10.14 -21.88
C SER A 768 -0.68 8.97 -22.56
N THR A 769 -1.23 8.52 -23.69
CA THR A 769 -0.63 7.47 -24.53
C THR A 769 -0.31 8.01 -25.90
N SER A 770 0.91 7.76 -26.37
CA SER A 770 1.36 8.08 -27.73
C SER A 770 1.98 6.88 -28.41
N VAL A 771 1.94 6.88 -29.75
CA VAL A 771 2.71 5.96 -30.58
C VAL A 771 3.81 6.71 -31.31
N GLU A 772 5.04 6.20 -31.19
CA GLU A 772 6.22 6.66 -31.92
C GLU A 772 6.65 5.63 -32.97
N HIS A 773 7.24 6.12 -34.06
CA HIS A 773 7.74 5.30 -35.17
C HIS A 773 9.22 5.62 -35.42
N GLY A 774 10.06 4.60 -35.61
CA GLY A 774 11.46 4.78 -36.03
C GLY A 774 11.56 5.29 -37.47
N ASP A 775 12.35 6.33 -37.75
CA ASP A 775 12.31 7.04 -39.02
C ASP A 775 13.25 6.41 -40.07
N ALA A 776 12.69 5.68 -41.04
CA ALA A 776 13.47 5.09 -42.14
C ALA A 776 12.90 5.37 -43.55
N GLY A 777 11.87 6.22 -43.67
CA GLY A 777 11.46 6.82 -44.96
C GLY A 777 10.83 5.93 -46.05
N ASP A 778 10.65 4.61 -45.89
CA ASP A 778 10.13 3.75 -46.98
C ASP A 778 8.61 3.43 -46.88
N GLY A 779 7.94 3.73 -45.76
CA GLY A 779 6.50 3.46 -45.57
C GLY A 779 6.16 1.98 -45.32
N LEU A 780 4.93 1.57 -45.67
CA LEU A 780 4.40 0.21 -45.48
C LEU A 780 4.24 -0.51 -46.83
N ILE A 781 5.00 -1.60 -47.07
CA ILE A 781 4.95 -2.37 -48.32
C ILE A 781 4.61 -3.84 -48.03
N SER A 782 3.53 -4.36 -48.63
CA SER A 782 3.08 -5.75 -48.43
C SER A 782 3.01 -6.18 -46.96
N SER A 783 2.65 -5.26 -46.06
CA SER A 783 2.78 -5.42 -44.61
C SER A 783 1.44 -5.31 -43.88
N ARG A 784 1.40 -5.78 -42.64
CA ARG A 784 0.25 -5.63 -41.74
C ARG A 784 0.65 -4.75 -40.55
N PHE A 785 -0.17 -3.78 -40.21
CA PHE A 785 0.07 -2.87 -39.09
C PHE A 785 -1.22 -2.66 -38.30
N GLY A 786 -1.24 -3.13 -37.05
CA GLY A 786 -2.40 -3.07 -36.16
C GLY A 786 -2.12 -2.22 -34.93
N ILE A 787 -3.05 -1.33 -34.60
CA ILE A 787 -3.16 -0.64 -33.32
C ILE A 787 -4.55 -0.93 -32.77
N THR A 788 -4.66 -1.92 -31.88
CA THR A 788 -5.95 -2.46 -31.46
C THR A 788 -6.11 -2.54 -29.95
N GLY A 789 -7.32 -2.26 -29.44
CA GLY A 789 -7.68 -2.52 -28.05
C GLY A 789 -6.86 -1.76 -26.99
N ASN A 790 -6.10 -0.72 -27.36
CA ASN A 790 -5.28 0.02 -26.40
C ASN A 790 -6.16 0.96 -25.57
N VAL A 791 -5.91 1.03 -24.26
CA VAL A 791 -6.76 1.75 -23.30
C VAL A 791 -5.96 2.82 -22.58
N THR A 792 -6.46 4.05 -22.60
CA THR A 792 -5.96 5.17 -21.78
C THR A 792 -7.07 5.65 -20.85
N SER A 793 -6.87 5.52 -19.54
CA SER A 793 -7.89 5.83 -18.53
C SER A 793 -7.36 6.76 -17.45
N ALA A 794 -8.14 7.79 -17.12
CA ALA A 794 -7.91 8.66 -15.98
C ALA A 794 -9.15 8.71 -15.08
N GLU A 795 -8.98 8.40 -13.80
CA GLU A 795 -10.05 8.47 -12.80
C GLU A 795 -9.64 9.31 -11.59
N ALA A 796 -10.45 10.32 -11.27
CA ALA A 796 -10.31 11.16 -10.10
C ALA A 796 -11.60 11.13 -9.27
N SER A 797 -11.52 10.83 -7.97
CA SER A 797 -12.70 10.81 -7.10
C SER A 797 -12.46 11.40 -5.72
N ALA A 798 -13.51 11.99 -5.14
CA ALA A 798 -13.58 12.28 -3.71
C ALA A 798 -14.72 11.47 -3.06
N ASN A 799 -14.68 11.38 -1.72
CA ASN A 799 -15.69 10.78 -0.84
C ASN A 799 -16.50 9.64 -1.47
N ARG A 800 -15.90 8.45 -1.54
CA ARG A 800 -16.61 7.22 -1.93
C ARG A 800 -16.94 6.41 -0.68
N ALA A 801 -18.19 6.01 -0.51
CA ALA A 801 -18.60 5.16 0.59
C ALA A 801 -19.43 3.97 0.10
N ILE A 802 -19.13 2.80 0.64
CA ILE A 802 -19.97 1.61 0.58
C ILE A 802 -20.28 1.26 2.04
N ASN A 803 -21.55 1.32 2.41
CA ASN A 803 -21.99 1.00 3.77
C ASN A 803 -23.03 -0.10 3.72
N THR A 804 -22.77 -1.18 4.44
CA THR A 804 -23.68 -2.32 4.56
C THR A 804 -23.98 -2.59 6.02
N VAL A 805 -25.26 -2.56 6.37
CA VAL A 805 -25.78 -2.99 7.67
C VAL A 805 -26.73 -4.16 7.42
N ASP A 806 -26.46 -5.30 8.04
CA ASP A 806 -27.27 -6.51 7.91
C ASP A 806 -27.61 -7.13 9.26
N MET A 807 -28.88 -7.00 9.64
CA MET A 807 -29.37 -7.38 10.96
C MET A 807 -30.47 -8.43 10.87
N GLY A 808 -30.36 -9.45 11.70
CA GLY A 808 -31.34 -10.53 11.72
C GLY A 808 -31.58 -11.17 13.07
N THR A 809 -32.85 -11.25 13.44
CA THR A 809 -33.33 -12.09 14.55
C THR A 809 -34.51 -12.93 14.07
N LEU A 810 -34.56 -14.21 14.42
CA LEU A 810 -35.69 -15.06 14.02
C LEU A 810 -36.91 -14.85 14.94
N VAL A 811 -36.68 -14.71 16.25
CA VAL A 811 -37.70 -14.60 17.31
C VAL A 811 -37.26 -13.55 18.34
N GLY A 812 -38.08 -12.58 18.73
CA GLY A 812 -37.69 -11.59 19.76
C GLY A 812 -38.44 -10.27 19.68
N SER A 813 -38.08 -9.28 20.52
CA SER A 813 -38.48 -7.89 20.31
C SER A 813 -37.72 -7.27 19.13
N GLY A 814 -38.30 -6.25 18.49
CA GLY A 814 -37.87 -5.68 17.21
C GLY A 814 -36.47 -5.07 17.24
N VAL A 815 -35.66 -5.49 16.27
CA VAL A 815 -34.30 -5.03 15.96
C VAL A 815 -34.27 -3.60 15.40
N SER A 816 -33.74 -2.62 16.15
CA SER A 816 -33.51 -1.28 15.61
C SER A 816 -32.09 -1.16 15.05
N ALA A 817 -31.96 -0.71 13.79
CA ALA A 817 -30.66 -0.54 13.15
C ALA A 817 -30.59 0.72 12.29
N GLY A 818 -29.58 1.55 12.54
CA GLY A 818 -29.42 2.85 11.88
C GLY A 818 -28.19 2.92 10.97
N LEU A 819 -28.36 3.53 9.79
CA LEU A 819 -27.25 3.82 8.87
C LEU A 819 -27.22 5.31 8.53
N GLY A 820 -26.15 6.00 8.93
CA GLY A 820 -25.89 7.39 8.56
C GLY A 820 -24.64 7.53 7.70
N SER A 821 -24.77 8.15 6.52
CA SER A 821 -23.65 8.48 5.63
C SER A 821 -23.69 9.96 5.25
N MET A 822 -22.65 10.71 5.65
CA MET A 822 -22.47 12.12 5.29
C MET A 822 -21.16 12.34 4.55
N GLN A 823 -21.25 13.01 3.40
CA GLN A 823 -20.10 13.33 2.55
C GLN A 823 -20.09 14.81 2.20
N MET A 824 -18.98 15.49 2.47
CA MET A 824 -18.77 16.88 2.08
C MET A 824 -17.48 17.02 1.28
N SER A 825 -17.58 17.59 0.09
CA SER A 825 -16.42 17.87 -0.76
C SER A 825 -16.30 19.37 -1.04
N THR A 826 -15.15 19.94 -0.72
CA THR A 826 -14.67 21.25 -1.20
C THR A 826 -13.51 21.10 -2.17
N ALA A 827 -13.11 19.87 -2.48
CA ALA A 827 -11.95 19.58 -3.32
C ALA A 827 -12.21 19.83 -4.81
N ASP A 828 -11.20 20.34 -5.51
CA ASP A 828 -11.19 20.39 -6.98
C ASP A 828 -10.76 19.04 -7.55
N ILE A 829 -11.62 18.45 -8.37
CA ILE A 829 -11.48 17.07 -8.87
C ILE A 829 -11.37 17.09 -10.39
N SER A 830 -10.26 16.59 -10.94
CA SER A 830 -10.06 16.59 -12.39
C SER A 830 -9.42 15.33 -12.96
N ALA A 831 -10.04 14.76 -14.00
CA ALA A 831 -9.49 13.64 -14.77
C ALA A 831 -9.23 14.03 -16.24
N SER A 832 -8.08 13.65 -16.77
CA SER A 832 -7.69 13.91 -18.17
C SER A 832 -7.10 12.68 -18.83
N ALA A 833 -7.71 12.22 -19.93
CA ALA A 833 -7.21 11.11 -20.75
C ALA A 833 -6.94 11.57 -22.19
N THR A 834 -5.72 11.31 -22.68
CA THR A 834 -5.30 11.67 -24.04
C THR A 834 -4.70 10.48 -24.76
N ILE A 835 -5.20 10.20 -25.96
CA ILE A 835 -4.68 9.11 -26.81
C ILE A 835 -4.25 9.66 -28.19
N ASP A 836 -3.00 9.43 -28.59
CA ASP A 836 -2.47 9.76 -29.91
C ASP A 836 -2.00 8.49 -30.62
N MET A 837 -2.78 8.04 -31.60
CA MET A 837 -2.61 6.77 -32.30
C MET A 837 -2.55 7.02 -33.81
N GLY A 838 -1.34 7.08 -34.35
CA GLY A 838 -1.15 7.24 -35.78
C GLY A 838 0.27 6.94 -36.24
N TYR A 839 0.40 6.46 -37.47
CA TYR A 839 1.67 6.18 -38.13
C TYR A 839 2.30 7.44 -38.75
N ARG A 840 3.37 7.99 -38.14
CA ARG A 840 4.08 9.19 -38.63
C ARG A 840 5.33 8.76 -39.40
N ALA A 841 5.39 9.02 -40.70
CA ALA A 841 6.60 8.83 -41.49
C ALA A 841 7.17 10.17 -41.95
N SER A 842 8.48 10.36 -41.84
CA SER A 842 9.16 11.50 -42.43
C SER A 842 9.56 11.16 -43.88
N ALA A 843 9.11 12.00 -44.82
CA ALA A 843 9.52 12.00 -46.24
C ALA A 843 9.61 10.63 -46.97
N ALA A 844 8.47 9.99 -47.24
CA ALA A 844 8.45 8.80 -48.12
C ALA A 844 8.62 9.14 -49.62
N ALA A 845 9.42 8.35 -50.34
CA ALA A 845 9.64 8.46 -51.80
C ALA A 845 8.56 7.75 -52.65
N MET A 846 7.62 7.04 -52.01
CA MET A 846 6.58 6.17 -52.57
C MET A 846 5.23 6.37 -51.84
N PRO A 847 4.08 5.84 -52.32
CA PRO A 847 2.85 5.83 -51.54
C PRO A 847 3.12 5.24 -50.16
N LEU A 848 2.71 5.95 -49.11
CA LEU A 848 2.98 5.59 -47.72
C LEU A 848 2.45 4.20 -47.31
N ILE A 849 1.43 3.70 -48.05
CA ILE A 849 0.84 2.38 -47.87
C ILE A 849 0.67 1.69 -49.25
N ASP A 850 1.41 0.62 -49.49
CA ASP A 850 1.38 -0.16 -50.75
C ASP A 850 1.15 -1.65 -50.47
N ALA A 851 0.12 -2.24 -51.10
CA ALA A 851 -0.30 -3.63 -50.92
C ALA A 851 -0.41 -4.09 -49.46
N SER A 852 -0.71 -3.17 -48.54
CA SER A 852 -0.63 -3.36 -47.08
C SER A 852 -2.00 -3.21 -46.40
N SER A 853 -2.13 -3.74 -45.19
CA SER A 853 -3.32 -3.56 -44.35
C SER A 853 -2.99 -2.82 -43.05
N VAL A 854 -3.68 -1.70 -42.81
CA VAL A 854 -3.59 -0.93 -41.57
C VAL A 854 -4.93 -1.00 -40.81
N THR A 855 -4.89 -1.36 -39.54
CA THR A 855 -6.07 -1.40 -38.67
C THR A 855 -5.81 -0.57 -37.42
N ILE A 856 -6.66 0.43 -37.16
CA ILE A 856 -6.68 1.18 -35.91
C ILE A 856 -8.07 1.02 -35.31
N ALA A 857 -8.22 0.07 -34.39
CA ALA A 857 -9.54 -0.33 -33.92
C ALA A 857 -9.68 -0.48 -32.42
N ASP A 858 -10.88 -0.20 -31.91
CA ASP A 858 -11.27 -0.49 -30.53
C ASP A 858 -10.35 0.16 -29.46
N ASN A 859 -9.65 1.25 -29.82
CA ASN A 859 -8.82 2.01 -28.89
C ASN A 859 -9.71 2.97 -28.07
N VAL A 860 -9.41 3.13 -26.79
CA VAL A 860 -10.25 3.86 -25.83
C VAL A 860 -9.48 4.95 -25.10
N ALA A 861 -10.01 6.17 -25.09
CA ALA A 861 -9.65 7.22 -24.14
C ALA A 861 -10.84 7.53 -23.24
N SER A 862 -10.68 7.32 -21.92
CA SER A 862 -11.75 7.55 -20.94
C SER A 862 -11.28 8.38 -19.76
N ALA A 863 -12.01 9.46 -19.46
CA ALA A 863 -11.80 10.29 -18.29
C ALA A 863 -13.05 10.33 -17.41
N LEU A 864 -12.86 10.13 -16.11
CA LEU A 864 -13.94 10.02 -15.13
C LEU A 864 -13.65 10.83 -13.88
N SER A 865 -14.55 11.74 -13.52
CA SER A 865 -14.45 12.55 -12.31
C SER A 865 -15.71 12.44 -11.45
N ARG A 866 -15.52 12.23 -10.15
CA ARG A 866 -16.63 12.08 -9.18
C ARG A 866 -16.40 12.92 -7.93
N GLY A 867 -17.38 13.74 -7.58
CA GLY A 867 -17.43 14.52 -6.33
C GLY A 867 -17.70 13.66 -5.11
N ASN A 868 -18.96 13.37 -4.80
CA ASN A 868 -19.36 12.45 -3.73
C ASN A 868 -20.09 11.23 -4.32
N ALA A 869 -19.84 10.05 -3.75
CA ALA A 869 -20.48 8.81 -4.15
C ALA A 869 -20.76 7.92 -2.94
N ALA A 870 -22.00 7.46 -2.76
CA ALA A 870 -22.37 6.56 -1.68
C ALA A 870 -23.32 5.45 -2.17
N ASP A 871 -23.01 4.22 -1.77
CA ASP A 871 -23.89 3.06 -1.87
C ASP A 871 -24.20 2.57 -0.45
N ASN A 872 -25.46 2.66 -0.05
CA ASN A 872 -25.90 2.31 1.30
C ASN A 872 -26.96 1.21 1.22
N GLN A 873 -26.71 0.13 1.95
CA GLN A 873 -27.61 -0.99 2.10
C GLN A 873 -27.89 -1.24 3.57
N LEU A 874 -29.16 -1.18 3.96
CA LEU A 874 -29.64 -1.51 5.30
C LEU A 874 -30.67 -2.63 5.21
N THR A 875 -30.36 -3.78 5.80
CA THR A 875 -31.24 -4.94 5.87
C THR A 875 -31.57 -5.22 7.33
N VAL A 876 -32.86 -5.30 7.65
CA VAL A 876 -33.34 -5.60 9.00
C VAL A 876 -34.41 -6.70 8.93
N SER A 877 -34.18 -7.79 9.64
CA SER A 877 -35.12 -8.90 9.77
C SER A 877 -35.39 -9.23 11.24
N GLY A 878 -36.67 -9.38 11.62
CA GLY A 878 -37.04 -9.55 13.03
C GLY A 878 -38.54 -9.65 13.32
N SER A 879 -38.90 -10.10 14.52
CA SER A 879 -40.30 -10.06 14.98
C SER A 879 -40.68 -8.62 15.41
N ALA A 880 -41.86 -8.15 15.03
CA ALA A 880 -42.20 -6.72 15.10
C ALA A 880 -42.54 -6.23 16.51
N SER A 881 -41.81 -5.23 17.04
CA SER A 881 -42.20 -4.51 18.27
C SER A 881 -42.03 -2.98 18.22
N PHE A 882 -41.92 -2.36 17.05
CA PHE A 882 -41.66 -0.92 16.93
C PHE A 882 -42.89 -0.04 17.12
N ASP A 883 -42.64 1.26 17.37
CA ASP A 883 -43.63 2.32 17.19
C ASP A 883 -44.25 2.19 15.80
N PRO A 884 -45.58 2.30 15.64
CA PRO A 884 -46.19 2.32 14.33
C PRO A 884 -45.72 3.41 13.35
N GLN A 885 -44.96 4.42 13.79
CA GLN A 885 -44.65 5.59 12.99
C GLN A 885 -43.16 5.73 12.68
N ALA A 886 -42.81 5.65 11.40
CA ALA A 886 -41.56 6.22 10.91
C ALA A 886 -41.72 7.74 10.78
N SER A 887 -40.71 8.51 11.19
CA SER A 887 -40.68 9.96 11.02
C SER A 887 -39.37 10.41 10.38
N SER A 888 -39.43 11.50 9.61
CA SER A 888 -38.25 12.07 8.98
C SER A 888 -38.45 13.54 8.68
N GLN A 889 -37.34 14.27 8.60
CA GLN A 889 -37.31 15.66 8.20
C GLN A 889 -36.14 15.90 7.25
N SER A 890 -36.41 16.66 6.19
CA SER A 890 -35.38 17.22 5.32
C SER A 890 -35.70 18.70 5.09
N SER A 891 -34.96 19.56 5.77
CA SER A 891 -35.09 21.01 5.68
C SER A 891 -33.72 21.68 5.72
N ARG A 892 -33.69 23.00 5.48
CA ARG A 892 -32.45 23.79 5.58
C ARG A 892 -31.79 23.73 6.97
N TYR A 893 -32.58 23.50 8.04
CA TYR A 893 -32.13 23.59 9.43
C TYR A 893 -32.05 22.23 10.14
N ALA A 894 -32.58 21.17 9.55
CA ALA A 894 -32.65 19.84 10.16
C ALA A 894 -32.81 18.76 9.09
N ILE A 895 -31.95 17.74 9.14
CA ILE A 895 -32.00 16.54 8.31
C ILE A 895 -31.88 15.33 9.26
N TRP A 896 -32.96 14.57 9.42
CA TRP A 896 -32.97 13.41 10.31
C TRP A 896 -34.05 12.39 9.92
N ALA A 897 -33.88 11.15 10.39
CA ALA A 897 -34.82 10.05 10.24
C ALA A 897 -34.90 9.22 11.53
N GLU A 898 -36.09 8.74 11.86
CA GLU A 898 -36.35 7.87 13.00
C GLU A 898 -37.32 6.76 12.58
N ALA A 899 -36.88 5.51 12.75
CA ALA A 899 -37.62 4.30 12.41
C ALA A 899 -36.95 3.08 13.06
N GLY A 900 -37.49 1.88 12.90
CA GLY A 900 -36.75 0.64 13.20
C GLY A 900 -35.55 0.46 12.24
N ALA A 901 -35.69 0.91 10.98
CA ALA A 901 -34.63 0.87 9.97
C ALA A 901 -34.47 2.23 9.23
N PRO A 902 -33.89 3.27 9.87
CA PRO A 902 -33.62 4.55 9.25
C PRO A 902 -32.27 4.56 8.51
N LEU A 903 -32.29 5.10 7.29
CA LEU A 903 -31.13 5.36 6.46
C LEU A 903 -31.07 6.84 6.10
N LEU A 904 -30.00 7.51 6.47
CA LEU A 904 -29.71 8.90 6.07
C LEU A 904 -28.48 8.94 5.17
N ASN A 905 -28.63 9.57 4.01
CA ASN A 905 -27.54 9.90 3.09
C ASN A 905 -27.56 11.40 2.75
N ALA A 906 -26.54 12.13 3.19
CA ALA A 906 -26.38 13.56 2.91
C ALA A 906 -25.06 13.82 2.19
N GLN A 907 -25.11 14.30 0.94
CA GLN A 907 -23.91 14.70 0.20
C GLN A 907 -23.97 16.17 -0.24
N THR A 908 -22.86 16.89 -0.02
CA THR A 908 -22.69 18.27 -0.46
C THR A 908 -21.38 18.42 -1.23
N ASN A 909 -21.44 18.96 -2.45
CA ASN A 909 -20.27 19.26 -3.28
C ASN A 909 -20.16 20.76 -3.57
N TYR A 910 -19.08 21.38 -3.11
CA TYR A 910 -18.71 22.78 -3.38
C TYR A 910 -17.62 22.92 -4.44
N GLY A 911 -16.69 21.95 -4.51
CA GLY A 911 -15.55 21.98 -5.43
C GLY A 911 -15.92 21.69 -6.88
N ALA A 912 -15.05 22.07 -7.80
CA ALA A 912 -15.26 21.81 -9.23
C ALA A 912 -15.02 20.32 -9.56
N VAL A 913 -15.86 19.75 -10.41
CA VAL A 913 -15.70 18.38 -10.92
C VAL A 913 -15.59 18.41 -12.45
N SER A 914 -14.43 18.04 -12.99
CA SER A 914 -14.14 18.18 -14.43
C SER A 914 -13.49 16.94 -15.03
N ALA A 915 -14.09 16.38 -16.09
CA ALA A 915 -13.49 15.29 -16.87
C ALA A 915 -13.19 15.76 -18.31
N SER A 916 -12.01 15.39 -18.84
CA SER A 916 -11.59 15.73 -20.20
C SER A 916 -11.00 14.53 -20.92
N ALA A 917 -11.49 14.22 -22.11
CA ALA A 917 -10.96 13.19 -22.98
C ALA A 917 -10.67 13.73 -24.38
N SER A 918 -9.50 13.42 -24.93
CA SER A 918 -9.09 13.85 -26.27
C SER A 918 -8.38 12.75 -27.04
N SER A 919 -8.50 12.81 -28.37
CA SER A 919 -7.90 11.83 -29.27
C SER A 919 -7.33 12.48 -30.53
N LEU A 920 -6.22 11.92 -30.99
CA LEU A 920 -5.68 12.15 -32.32
C LEU A 920 -5.45 10.78 -32.97
N ILE A 921 -6.38 10.34 -33.83
CA ILE A 921 -6.36 9.01 -34.42
C ILE A 921 -6.25 9.12 -35.94
N GLY A 922 -5.24 8.45 -36.52
CA GLY A 922 -5.02 8.33 -37.97
C GLY A 922 -4.45 9.56 -38.69
N SER A 923 -4.28 10.70 -38.02
CA SER A 923 -3.81 11.98 -38.60
C SER A 923 -2.37 11.98 -39.15
N ALA A 924 -1.64 10.88 -38.94
CA ALA A 924 -0.20 10.80 -39.07
C ALA A 924 0.30 10.47 -40.49
N PHE A 925 -0.60 10.11 -41.42
CA PHE A 925 -0.28 9.86 -42.83
C PHE A 925 -0.10 11.17 -43.64
N ASN A 926 0.48 12.23 -43.06
CA ASN A 926 0.64 13.53 -43.72
C ASN A 926 2.01 13.66 -44.40
N GLY A 927 2.05 13.54 -45.72
CA GLY A 927 3.24 13.81 -46.55
C GLY A 927 2.86 14.11 -48.01
N PRO A 928 3.73 14.74 -48.81
CA PRO A 928 3.44 15.11 -50.20
C PRO A 928 3.11 13.90 -51.11
N LEU A 929 3.44 12.69 -50.65
CA LEU A 929 3.20 11.40 -51.33
C LEU A 929 2.36 10.42 -50.48
N ALA A 930 1.52 10.91 -49.56
CA ALA A 930 0.62 10.09 -48.73
C ALA A 930 -0.51 9.39 -49.51
N GLY A 931 -0.16 8.42 -50.36
CA GLY A 931 -1.09 7.62 -51.14
C GLY A 931 -1.29 6.20 -50.62
N MET A 932 -2.41 5.58 -51.00
CA MET A 932 -2.69 4.15 -50.81
C MET A 932 -2.83 3.44 -52.16
N THR A 933 -2.04 2.40 -52.43
CA THR A 933 -2.18 1.56 -53.65
C THR A 933 -2.40 0.09 -53.28
N GLY A 934 -3.46 -0.54 -53.80
CA GLY A 934 -3.75 -1.95 -53.54
C GLY A 934 -3.92 -2.31 -52.05
N ALA A 935 -4.25 -1.33 -51.20
CA ALA A 935 -4.13 -1.41 -49.75
C ALA A 935 -5.49 -1.26 -49.04
N SER A 936 -5.55 -1.68 -47.77
CA SER A 936 -6.73 -1.48 -46.92
C SER A 936 -6.37 -0.71 -45.65
N MET A 937 -7.17 0.29 -45.29
CA MET A 937 -7.06 0.98 -44.01
C MET A 937 -8.42 1.01 -43.31
N GLU A 938 -8.48 0.58 -42.06
CA GLU A 938 -9.67 0.59 -41.23
C GLU A 938 -9.43 1.37 -39.95
N VAL A 939 -10.29 2.34 -39.68
CA VAL A 939 -10.37 3.07 -38.41
C VAL A 939 -11.78 2.82 -37.84
N ARG A 940 -11.91 1.86 -36.92
CA ARG A 940 -13.22 1.40 -36.44
C ARG A 940 -13.32 1.22 -34.94
N GLY A 941 -14.49 1.53 -34.35
CA GLY A 941 -14.79 1.16 -32.96
C GLY A 941 -14.01 1.94 -31.90
N ASN A 942 -13.23 2.95 -32.30
CA ASN A 942 -12.46 3.75 -31.36
C ASN A 942 -13.41 4.65 -30.55
N THR A 943 -13.16 4.77 -29.24
CA THR A 943 -14.05 5.45 -28.30
C THR A 943 -13.33 6.54 -27.51
N VAL A 944 -13.95 7.72 -27.43
CA VAL A 944 -13.53 8.81 -26.54
C VAL A 944 -14.68 9.19 -25.63
N ALA A 945 -14.48 9.10 -24.33
CA ALA A 945 -15.52 9.35 -23.33
C ALA A 945 -15.02 10.19 -22.16
N ALA A 946 -15.77 11.23 -21.82
CA ALA A 946 -15.57 12.01 -20.59
C ALA A 946 -16.85 12.00 -19.75
N ALA A 947 -16.76 11.69 -18.46
CA ALA A 947 -17.91 11.70 -17.56
C ALA A 947 -17.58 12.38 -16.22
N ALA A 948 -18.44 13.31 -15.79
CA ALA A 948 -18.30 14.04 -14.54
C ALA A 948 -19.60 13.99 -13.72
N TYR A 949 -19.48 13.65 -12.43
CA TYR A 949 -20.60 13.54 -11.50
C TYR A 949 -20.34 14.36 -10.23
N GLY A 950 -21.24 15.27 -9.87
CA GLY A 950 -21.17 16.01 -8.61
C GLY A 950 -21.46 15.10 -7.41
N ASN A 951 -22.70 14.64 -7.28
CA ASN A 951 -23.14 13.72 -6.22
C ASN A 951 -23.86 12.49 -6.81
N THR A 952 -23.55 11.30 -6.30
CA THR A 952 -24.20 10.04 -6.68
C THR A 952 -24.57 9.23 -5.43
N ALA A 953 -25.83 8.82 -5.34
CA ALA A 953 -26.37 8.08 -4.20
C ALA A 953 -27.22 6.88 -4.63
N ALA A 954 -26.92 5.71 -4.10
CA ALA A 954 -27.79 4.54 -4.12
C ALA A 954 -28.12 4.15 -2.68
N ASN A 955 -29.40 4.12 -2.33
CA ASN A 955 -29.85 3.78 -0.98
C ASN A 955 -30.91 2.69 -1.05
N THR A 956 -30.67 1.58 -0.37
CA THR A 956 -31.57 0.44 -0.32
C THR A 956 -31.86 0.08 1.13
N VAL A 957 -33.15 0.06 1.49
CA VAL A 957 -33.62 -0.49 2.78
C VAL A 957 -34.47 -1.72 2.50
N SER A 958 -34.14 -2.83 3.14
CA SER A 958 -34.93 -4.06 3.11
C SER A 958 -35.36 -4.45 4.51
N GLY A 959 -36.66 -4.65 4.70
CA GLY A 959 -37.25 -5.02 5.98
C GLY A 959 -38.08 -6.29 5.86
N SER A 960 -37.89 -7.25 6.76
CA SER A 960 -38.76 -8.42 6.86
C SER A 960 -39.14 -8.76 8.29
N SER A 961 -40.37 -9.25 8.50
CA SER A 961 -40.84 -9.54 9.86
C SER A 961 -41.98 -10.55 9.92
N LEU A 962 -41.95 -11.42 10.92
CA LEU A 962 -43.09 -12.29 11.27
C LEU A 962 -44.16 -11.47 12.01
N GLY A 963 -45.17 -10.97 11.28
CA GLY A 963 -46.38 -10.38 11.88
C GLY A 963 -46.78 -9.01 11.32
N ARG A 964 -45.92 -7.99 11.49
CA ARG A 964 -46.17 -6.60 11.06
C ARG A 964 -44.92 -6.03 10.42
N ALA A 965 -45.02 -5.50 9.20
CA ALA A 965 -43.92 -4.88 8.48
C ALA A 965 -43.10 -3.91 9.36
N PRO A 966 -41.75 -3.98 9.35
CA PRO A 966 -40.89 -3.07 10.11
C PRO A 966 -41.06 -1.62 9.60
N THR A 967 -40.86 -0.64 10.47
CA THR A 967 -40.81 0.77 10.08
C THR A 967 -39.46 1.06 9.42
N ALA A 968 -39.50 1.72 8.26
CA ALA A 968 -38.31 2.08 7.50
C ALA A 968 -38.41 3.54 7.05
N ALA A 969 -37.29 4.26 7.08
CA ALA A 969 -37.22 5.64 6.62
C ALA A 969 -35.94 5.84 5.80
N ILE A 970 -36.05 6.45 4.62
CA ILE A 970 -34.89 6.89 3.84
C ILE A 970 -34.94 8.41 3.70
N VAL A 971 -33.86 9.08 4.11
CA VAL A 971 -33.63 10.50 3.86
C VAL A 971 -32.38 10.66 2.99
N SER A 972 -32.56 11.11 1.76
CA SER A 972 -31.47 11.39 0.82
C SER A 972 -31.46 12.87 0.44
N SER A 973 -30.44 13.61 0.87
CA SER A 973 -30.26 15.04 0.58
C SER A 973 -28.97 15.27 -0.22
N GLN A 974 -29.10 15.75 -1.46
CA GLN A 974 -27.98 15.91 -2.39
C GLN A 974 -27.90 17.35 -2.89
N THR A 975 -26.80 18.05 -2.59
CA THR A 975 -26.61 19.46 -2.99
C THR A 975 -25.28 19.64 -3.72
N ASN A 976 -25.32 20.19 -4.93
CA ASN A 976 -24.14 20.51 -5.73
C ASN A 976 -24.10 22.01 -6.03
N TYR A 977 -23.11 22.71 -5.47
CA TYR A 977 -22.83 24.13 -5.71
C TYR A 977 -21.71 24.35 -6.74
N GLY A 978 -20.74 23.43 -6.80
CA GLY A 978 -19.60 23.53 -7.71
C GLY A 978 -19.96 23.24 -9.18
N PRO A 979 -19.19 23.75 -10.15
CA PRO A 979 -19.41 23.42 -11.56
C PRO A 979 -19.09 21.94 -11.83
N VAL A 980 -19.93 21.29 -12.64
CA VAL A 980 -19.70 19.92 -13.14
C VAL A 980 -19.57 19.98 -14.66
N THR A 981 -18.41 19.61 -15.19
CA THR A 981 -18.08 19.74 -16.62
C THR A 981 -17.47 18.47 -17.19
N ALA A 982 -17.84 18.13 -18.43
CA ALA A 982 -17.26 17.03 -19.18
C ALA A 982 -16.94 17.50 -20.61
N PHE A 983 -15.70 17.29 -21.04
CA PHE A 983 -15.21 17.70 -22.36
C PHE A 983 -14.70 16.51 -23.14
N ALA A 984 -15.23 16.33 -24.35
CA ALA A 984 -14.66 15.45 -25.36
C ALA A 984 -14.26 16.31 -26.57
N THR A 985 -13.19 17.10 -26.41
CA THR A 985 -12.77 18.14 -27.35
C THR A 985 -11.45 17.80 -28.06
N GLY A 986 -11.22 18.38 -29.24
CA GLY A 986 -9.98 18.14 -30.01
C GLY A 986 -9.90 16.76 -30.65
N ASN A 987 -10.98 15.99 -30.62
CA ASN A 987 -11.07 14.64 -31.18
C ASN A 987 -10.99 14.66 -32.71
N GLN A 988 -10.01 13.94 -33.26
CA GLN A 988 -9.82 13.80 -34.69
C GLN A 988 -9.68 12.32 -35.06
N PHE A 989 -10.60 11.84 -35.90
CA PHE A 989 -10.43 10.59 -36.65
C PHE A 989 -10.16 10.97 -38.10
N THR A 990 -8.89 11.13 -38.44
CA THR A 990 -8.48 11.67 -39.73
C THR A 990 -7.71 10.62 -40.48
N VAL A 991 -7.86 10.56 -41.80
CA VAL A 991 -7.01 9.76 -42.69
C VAL A 991 -6.65 10.64 -43.89
N PRO A 992 -5.63 11.50 -43.76
CA PRO A 992 -5.31 12.47 -44.81
C PRO A 992 -4.52 11.77 -45.91
N LEU A 993 -5.19 11.42 -47.02
CA LEU A 993 -4.57 10.78 -48.19
C LEU A 993 -4.56 11.72 -49.39
N THR A 994 -3.45 11.75 -50.12
CA THR A 994 -3.31 12.51 -51.37
C THR A 994 -3.79 11.74 -52.60
N THR A 995 -3.69 10.40 -52.58
CA THR A 995 -4.14 9.51 -53.67
C THR A 995 -4.64 8.16 -53.14
N MET A 996 -5.63 7.56 -53.80
CA MET A 996 -6.08 6.18 -53.54
C MET A 996 -6.28 5.45 -54.87
N SER A 997 -5.64 4.30 -55.07
CA SER A 997 -5.75 3.49 -56.29
C SER A 997 -5.91 2.01 -55.94
N GLY A 998 -7.03 1.39 -56.33
CA GLY A 998 -7.29 -0.03 -56.02
C GLY A 998 -7.31 -0.35 -54.51
N SER A 999 -7.62 0.63 -53.67
CA SER A 999 -7.52 0.57 -52.21
C SER A 999 -8.89 0.75 -51.54
N SER A 1000 -9.05 0.25 -50.31
CA SER A 1000 -10.25 0.46 -49.48
C SER A 1000 -9.93 1.24 -48.21
N LEU A 1001 -10.79 2.20 -47.87
CA LEU A 1001 -10.75 2.95 -46.62
C LEU A 1001 -12.10 2.83 -45.91
N ALA A 1002 -12.08 2.42 -44.65
CA ALA A 1002 -13.27 2.37 -43.80
C ALA A 1002 -13.05 3.18 -42.52
N LEU A 1003 -13.95 4.15 -42.28
CA LEU A 1003 -14.05 4.89 -41.02
C LEU A 1003 -15.46 4.67 -40.46
N THR A 1004 -15.62 3.75 -39.51
CA THR A 1004 -16.96 3.31 -39.06
C THR A 1004 -17.02 3.10 -37.54
N GLY A 1005 -18.19 3.24 -36.92
CA GLY A 1005 -18.40 2.85 -35.52
C GLY A 1005 -17.55 3.57 -34.46
N ASN A 1006 -16.89 4.69 -34.78
CA ASN A 1006 -16.14 5.48 -33.80
C ASN A 1006 -17.10 6.37 -32.99
N GLN A 1007 -16.89 6.48 -31.68
CA GLN A 1007 -17.79 7.16 -30.75
C GLN A 1007 -17.08 8.25 -29.94
N VAL A 1008 -17.73 9.40 -29.78
CA VAL A 1008 -17.32 10.48 -28.89
C VAL A 1008 -18.48 10.83 -27.97
N SER A 1009 -18.25 10.88 -26.66
CA SER A 1009 -19.28 11.18 -25.66
C SER A 1009 -18.77 12.04 -24.52
N ALA A 1010 -19.62 12.94 -24.03
CA ALA A 1010 -19.38 13.73 -22.83
C ALA A 1010 -20.66 13.77 -21.98
N VAL A 1011 -20.55 13.45 -20.69
CA VAL A 1011 -21.68 13.38 -19.75
C VAL A 1011 -21.35 14.16 -18.49
N ALA A 1012 -22.19 15.12 -18.12
CA ALA A 1012 -22.06 15.88 -16.87
C ALA A 1012 -23.39 15.81 -16.09
N VAL A 1013 -23.32 15.36 -14.83
CA VAL A 1013 -24.49 15.20 -13.96
C VAL A 1013 -24.22 15.87 -12.61
N GLY A 1014 -25.07 16.81 -12.21
CA GLY A 1014 -24.96 17.48 -10.91
C GLY A 1014 -25.25 16.53 -9.74
N ASN A 1015 -26.48 16.00 -9.68
CA ASN A 1015 -26.92 15.07 -8.64
C ASN A 1015 -27.67 13.88 -9.27
N GLN A 1016 -27.40 12.67 -8.80
CA GLN A 1016 -28.15 11.46 -9.15
C GLN A 1016 -28.41 10.64 -7.88
N ALA A 1017 -29.67 10.30 -7.61
CA ALA A 1017 -30.04 9.50 -6.44
C ALA A 1017 -31.08 8.44 -6.79
N THR A 1018 -30.89 7.22 -6.27
CA THR A 1018 -31.86 6.12 -6.34
C THR A 1018 -32.15 5.64 -4.93
N ASN A 1019 -33.44 5.56 -4.56
CA ASN A 1019 -33.88 5.10 -3.25
C ASN A 1019 -34.87 3.95 -3.43
N ILE A 1020 -34.62 2.82 -2.76
CA ILE A 1020 -35.45 1.62 -2.85
C ILE A 1020 -35.79 1.16 -1.44
N VAL A 1021 -37.09 1.00 -1.16
CA VAL A 1021 -37.58 0.35 0.06
C VAL A 1021 -38.29 -0.93 -0.35
N THR A 1022 -37.82 -2.05 0.17
CA THR A 1022 -38.49 -3.34 0.04
C THR A 1022 -38.96 -3.78 1.41
N SER A 1023 -40.22 -4.18 1.53
CA SER A 1023 -40.76 -4.73 2.76
C SER A 1023 -41.48 -6.02 2.44
N LEU A 1024 -41.09 -7.09 3.15
CA LEU A 1024 -41.71 -8.40 3.06
C LEU A 1024 -42.38 -8.73 4.39
N ARG A 1025 -43.56 -9.33 4.30
CA ARG A 1025 -44.34 -9.81 5.43
C ARG A 1025 -44.28 -11.33 5.48
#